data_AF-A0AAU8Z0U8-F1
#
_entry.id   AF-A0AAU8Z0U8-F1
#
_cell.length_a   1.000
_cell.length_b   1.000
_cell.length_c   1.000
_cell.angle_alpha   90.00
_cell.angle_beta   90.00
_cell.angle_gamma   90.00
#
_symmetry.space_group_name_H-M   'P 1'
#
loop_
_entity.id
_entity.type
_entity.pdbx_description
1 polymer ?
#
loop_
_entity_poly.entity_id
_entity_poly.type
_entity_poly.pdbx_seq_one_letter_code
_entity_poly.pdbx_strand_id
1 'polypeptide(L)'
;MERDVFDYLEKDYRYLNNYIRDLNKMLFISPHSAIIKGRTFVEKLTQEVANKEGYGLLNMMTQAERLRKLEFEGVLEGEIDNLFHTVRKLGNKAAHADVEGELEVALNIHKNIYKITCWFVEIYIDYKFEAIPYKNPMPTENKSPDINTDRLSHLMEKMESLISKTHALDKNVEQEVETSNVDKKEESEDVYEDLIIESIINTELDKKCLIQELSRLKESSKEAVEGLGEFTPFKRYMHIEREAQKELQDLILKANESNKAQLILVCGSVGDGKSHIISYFNNNYPDVMKNFTLHNDATESLEPNKTSMDTLNEVLDSFSDEKIEKSNEKFILAINLGTLNNFIDSKYGDRFSILKNYVQDKKILETSIESSTFDENSSFQFVNFSDYHIFTLKDGKVYSKYIESLITKIVDSSEYNIFYKSYKKHCTECSNCNCCPIKANYELLSNEKVQEAIVELLVQCIIKKKIIISTRALLNFMYELIVPRSYIDVNSPIFKKDIYKLNNLNYIKSLMPNIIFNHKELSFIFEALNSLDPLNVRNQKVDDFIIEFNNSTDILPYFKQYIDYPKGYIDKVNKIDFEETEDKKIRLELLKLFIRSYYICGKGNVFSLKDYIYEDYMKSVYYWNRGDKKDLKQLYDNVKNGIVKWNGEAEKGQINVFMGKNQIKYKVSEDLELKVDTSNLPKREETDIKKFITTLKLKYKNEKLEKAYEIDVDFSLYQLLIQVINGYRPNKRDKNQFIKFIEFINKLEETGSQNEKLIFTEKNREVNKKYKLEYDTEFEFYRFVEI
;
A
#
# COMPACT_ATOMS: atom_id res chain seq x y z
N MET A 1 9.71 -33.77 -35.10
CA MET A 1 9.30 -32.42 -34.69
C MET A 1 10.47 -31.84 -33.94
N GLU A 2 11.17 -30.88 -34.55
CA GLU A 2 12.13 -30.05 -33.80
C GLU A 2 11.36 -29.41 -32.65
N ARG A 3 11.77 -29.68 -31.40
CA ARG A 3 11.18 -29.02 -30.23
C ARG A 3 11.75 -27.61 -30.17
N ASP A 4 10.89 -26.61 -30.04
CA ASP A 4 11.32 -25.23 -29.81
C ASP A 4 11.97 -25.17 -28.41
N VAL A 5 12.97 -24.29 -28.23
CA VAL A 5 13.63 -24.11 -26.92
C VAL A 5 12.61 -23.75 -25.84
N PHE A 6 11.53 -23.06 -26.22
CA PHE A 6 10.44 -22.67 -25.33
C PHE A 6 9.57 -23.85 -24.87
N ASP A 7 9.56 -24.97 -25.60
CA ASP A 7 8.82 -26.19 -25.20
C ASP A 7 9.41 -26.82 -23.94
N TYR A 8 10.72 -26.64 -23.69
CA TYR A 8 11.40 -27.13 -22.47
C TYR A 8 10.90 -26.45 -21.20
N LEU A 9 10.27 -25.28 -21.31
CA LEU A 9 9.66 -24.58 -20.18
C LEU A 9 8.26 -25.08 -19.84
N GLU A 10 7.59 -25.86 -20.72
CA GLU A 10 6.16 -26.18 -20.56
C GLU A 10 5.84 -27.10 -19.38
N LYS A 11 6.81 -27.89 -18.91
CA LYS A 11 6.62 -28.84 -17.82
C LYS A 11 6.69 -28.17 -16.44
N ASP A 12 7.85 -27.62 -16.10
CA ASP A 12 8.13 -27.09 -14.75
C ASP A 12 8.02 -25.56 -14.67
N TYR A 13 8.02 -24.85 -15.82
CA TYR A 13 7.98 -23.38 -15.90
C TYR A 13 6.88 -22.86 -16.83
N ARG A 14 5.71 -23.51 -16.82
CA ARG A 14 4.59 -23.17 -17.72
C ARG A 14 4.21 -21.69 -17.68
N TYR A 15 4.36 -21.05 -16.52
CA TYR A 15 4.07 -19.63 -16.35
C TYR A 15 5.09 -18.73 -17.09
N LEU A 16 6.38 -19.12 -17.17
CA LEU A 16 7.39 -18.43 -17.98
C LEU A 16 7.08 -18.57 -19.47
N ASN A 17 6.69 -19.78 -19.90
CA ASN A 17 6.30 -20.04 -21.29
C ASN A 17 5.08 -19.20 -21.74
N ASN A 18 4.14 -18.91 -20.84
CA ASN A 18 3.01 -18.03 -21.15
C ASN A 18 3.45 -16.61 -21.56
N TYR A 19 4.49 -16.05 -20.92
CA TYR A 19 5.01 -14.74 -21.32
C TYR A 19 5.63 -14.76 -22.72
N ILE A 20 6.26 -15.87 -23.12
CA ILE A 20 6.83 -16.04 -24.46
C ILE A 20 5.72 -16.17 -25.51
N ARG A 21 4.66 -16.94 -25.21
CA ARG A 21 3.48 -17.04 -26.09
C ARG A 21 2.80 -15.68 -26.28
N ASP A 22 2.67 -14.90 -25.21
CA ASP A 22 2.15 -13.54 -25.28
C ASP A 22 3.05 -12.62 -26.09
N LEU A 23 4.36 -12.69 -25.86
CA LEU A 23 5.35 -11.90 -26.61
C LEU A 23 5.29 -12.21 -28.11
N ASN A 24 5.24 -13.48 -28.50
CA ASN A 24 5.19 -13.90 -29.90
C ASN A 24 3.90 -13.45 -30.60
N LYS A 25 2.76 -13.47 -29.90
CA LYS A 25 1.49 -12.97 -30.45
C LYS A 25 1.50 -11.46 -30.64
N MET A 26 2.11 -10.73 -29.70
CA MET A 26 2.09 -9.27 -29.69
C MET A 26 3.18 -8.66 -30.57
N LEU A 27 4.20 -9.43 -30.95
CA LEU A 27 5.40 -8.92 -31.63
C LEU A 27 5.11 -8.07 -32.88
N PHE A 28 4.12 -8.47 -33.69
CA PHE A 28 3.71 -7.76 -34.91
C PHE A 28 2.39 -6.99 -34.77
N ILE A 29 1.68 -7.12 -33.64
CA ILE A 29 0.38 -6.49 -33.39
C ILE A 29 0.55 -5.24 -32.52
N SER A 30 1.33 -5.36 -31.45
CA SER A 30 1.67 -4.28 -30.52
C SER A 30 3.12 -4.48 -30.06
N PRO A 31 4.12 -3.97 -30.82
CA PRO A 31 5.53 -4.08 -30.49
C PRO A 31 5.86 -3.58 -29.08
N HIS A 32 5.24 -2.48 -28.67
CA HIS A 32 5.32 -1.95 -27.31
C HIS A 32 4.92 -2.98 -26.23
N SER A 33 3.79 -3.66 -26.41
CA SER A 33 3.33 -4.69 -25.48
C SER A 33 4.28 -5.90 -25.45
N ALA A 34 4.86 -6.26 -26.60
CA ALA A 34 5.85 -7.33 -26.69
C ALA A 34 7.14 -6.99 -25.92
N ILE A 35 7.59 -5.72 -25.96
CA ILE A 35 8.74 -5.23 -25.19
C ILE A 35 8.49 -5.37 -23.68
N ILE A 36 7.33 -4.93 -23.19
CA ILE A 36 6.97 -5.02 -21.77
C ILE A 36 6.92 -6.48 -21.33
N LYS A 37 6.26 -7.35 -22.10
CA LYS A 37 6.17 -8.79 -21.81
C LYS A 37 7.55 -9.44 -21.77
N GLY A 38 8.44 -9.03 -22.67
CA GLY A 38 9.82 -9.52 -22.70
C GLY A 38 10.63 -9.13 -21.48
N ARG A 39 10.46 -7.89 -21.01
CA ARG A 39 11.05 -7.44 -19.74
C ARG A 39 10.54 -8.25 -18.55
N THR A 40 9.23 -8.46 -18.45
CA THR A 40 8.64 -9.25 -17.36
C THR A 40 9.12 -10.70 -17.38
N PHE A 41 9.23 -11.32 -18.56
CA PHE A 41 9.79 -12.66 -18.71
C PHE A 41 11.20 -12.74 -18.12
N VAL A 42 12.08 -11.82 -18.51
CA VAL A 42 13.47 -11.79 -18.04
C VAL A 42 13.54 -11.57 -16.52
N GLU A 43 12.71 -10.69 -15.97
CA GLU A 43 12.67 -10.45 -14.53
C GLU A 43 12.26 -11.69 -13.73
N LYS A 44 11.25 -12.43 -14.22
CA LYS A 44 10.81 -13.69 -13.60
C LYS A 44 11.84 -14.80 -13.75
N LEU A 45 12.48 -14.91 -14.91
CA LEU A 45 13.54 -15.88 -15.12
C LEU A 45 14.72 -15.64 -14.18
N THR A 46 15.13 -14.39 -13.95
CA THR A 46 16.20 -14.08 -12.98
C THR A 46 15.80 -14.43 -11.54
N GLN A 47 14.51 -14.38 -11.17
CA GLN A 47 14.03 -14.85 -9.86
C GLN A 47 14.20 -16.37 -9.72
N GLU A 48 13.90 -17.12 -10.78
CA GLU A 48 14.09 -18.59 -10.77
C GLU A 48 15.56 -18.98 -10.71
N VAL A 49 16.43 -18.29 -11.45
CA VAL A 49 17.89 -18.48 -11.34
C VAL A 49 18.35 -18.23 -9.91
N ALA A 50 17.95 -17.11 -9.31
CA ALA A 50 18.30 -16.80 -7.91
C ALA A 50 17.79 -17.87 -6.93
N ASN A 51 16.59 -18.40 -7.14
CA ASN A 51 16.05 -19.48 -6.30
C ASN A 51 16.84 -20.78 -6.43
N LYS A 52 17.21 -21.17 -7.66
CA LYS A 52 17.98 -22.40 -7.91
C LYS A 52 19.39 -22.37 -7.33
N GLU A 53 20.01 -21.19 -7.34
CA GLU A 53 21.34 -20.98 -6.78
C GLU A 53 21.34 -20.72 -5.25
N GLY A 54 20.18 -20.83 -4.59
CA GLY A 54 20.07 -20.64 -3.14
C GLY A 54 20.01 -19.18 -2.68
N TYR A 55 19.91 -18.23 -3.60
CA TYR A 55 19.84 -16.79 -3.37
C TYR A 55 18.39 -16.24 -3.37
N GLY A 56 17.41 -16.99 -2.84
CA GLY A 56 15.99 -16.62 -2.90
C GLY A 56 15.62 -15.28 -2.26
N LEU A 57 16.46 -14.75 -1.35
CA LEU A 57 16.29 -13.41 -0.76
C LEU A 57 16.45 -12.27 -1.78
N LEU A 58 17.14 -12.51 -2.90
CA LEU A 58 17.32 -11.51 -3.96
C LEU A 58 16.01 -11.19 -4.71
N ASN A 59 14.95 -11.97 -4.51
CA ASN A 59 13.63 -11.68 -5.07
C ASN A 59 12.99 -10.41 -4.49
N MET A 60 13.44 -9.96 -3.30
CA MET A 60 12.99 -8.72 -2.66
C MET A 60 13.72 -7.47 -3.19
N MET A 61 14.80 -7.65 -3.94
CA MET A 61 15.60 -6.57 -4.52
C MET A 61 15.10 -6.18 -5.91
N THR A 62 15.50 -5.01 -6.39
CA THR A 62 15.21 -4.57 -7.76
C THR A 62 15.90 -5.47 -8.78
N GLN A 63 15.39 -5.51 -10.01
CA GLN A 63 15.99 -6.32 -11.09
C GLN A 63 17.46 -5.93 -11.34
N ALA A 64 17.82 -4.65 -11.23
CA ALA A 64 19.19 -4.19 -11.45
C ALA A 64 20.14 -4.66 -10.33
N GLU A 65 19.70 -4.62 -9.07
CA GLU A 65 20.50 -5.11 -7.94
C GLU A 65 20.65 -6.63 -7.97
N ARG A 66 19.58 -7.35 -8.34
CA ARG A 66 19.60 -8.81 -8.48
C ARG A 66 20.61 -9.26 -9.53
N LEU A 67 20.64 -8.60 -10.70
CA LEU A 67 21.62 -8.93 -11.76
C LEU A 67 23.05 -8.67 -11.30
N ARG A 68 23.35 -7.49 -10.73
CA ARG A 68 24.69 -7.19 -10.18
C ARG A 68 25.14 -8.20 -9.13
N LYS A 69 24.21 -8.66 -8.28
CA LYS A 69 24.55 -9.64 -7.24
C LYS A 69 24.80 -11.02 -7.83
N LEU A 70 24.02 -11.46 -8.82
CA LEU A 70 24.24 -12.72 -9.52
C LEU A 70 25.53 -12.71 -10.36
N GLU A 71 25.90 -11.56 -10.93
CA GLU A 71 27.19 -11.34 -11.59
C GLU A 71 28.34 -11.45 -10.59
N PHE A 72 28.24 -10.75 -9.44
CA PHE A 72 29.26 -10.78 -8.39
C PHE A 72 29.50 -12.19 -7.82
N GLU A 73 28.45 -13.00 -7.70
CA GLU A 73 28.53 -14.38 -7.21
C GLU A 73 28.93 -15.38 -8.31
N GLY A 74 29.21 -14.92 -9.54
CA GLY A 74 29.65 -15.77 -10.66
C GLY A 74 28.55 -16.64 -11.28
N VAL A 75 27.27 -16.35 -11.01
CA VAL A 75 26.13 -17.08 -11.59
C VAL A 75 25.86 -16.63 -13.02
N LEU A 76 26.00 -15.32 -13.28
CA LEU A 76 25.88 -14.72 -14.61
C LEU A 76 27.25 -14.22 -15.04
N GLU A 77 27.83 -14.82 -16.09
CA GLU A 77 29.14 -14.44 -16.61
C GLU A 77 29.08 -13.98 -18.07
N GLY A 78 29.90 -12.97 -18.41
CA GLY A 78 30.23 -12.60 -19.78
C GLY A 78 29.05 -12.15 -20.65
N GLU A 79 28.77 -12.90 -21.72
CA GLU A 79 27.76 -12.51 -22.72
C GLU A 79 26.32 -12.62 -22.18
N ILE A 80 26.04 -13.52 -21.25
CA ILE A 80 24.68 -13.76 -20.76
C ILE A 80 24.21 -12.60 -19.89
N ASP A 81 25.06 -12.10 -18.98
CA ASP A 81 24.74 -10.94 -18.15
C ASP A 81 24.40 -9.71 -19.02
N ASN A 82 25.20 -9.47 -20.06
CA ASN A 82 24.97 -8.40 -21.02
C ASN A 82 23.59 -8.51 -21.71
N LEU A 83 23.12 -9.72 -22.01
CA LEU A 83 21.78 -9.94 -22.59
C LEU A 83 20.68 -9.56 -21.59
N PHE A 84 20.80 -9.96 -20.32
CA PHE A 84 19.86 -9.58 -19.26
C PHE A 84 19.80 -8.06 -19.07
N HIS A 85 20.96 -7.40 -19.02
CA HIS A 85 21.05 -5.95 -18.90
C HIS A 85 20.50 -5.22 -20.14
N THR A 86 20.68 -5.77 -21.34
CA THR A 86 20.18 -5.20 -22.59
C THR A 86 18.66 -5.23 -22.64
N VAL A 87 18.04 -6.37 -22.32
CA VAL A 87 16.56 -6.46 -22.27
C VAL A 87 15.98 -5.55 -21.19
N ARG A 88 16.62 -5.46 -20.01
CA ARG A 88 16.23 -4.53 -18.95
C ARG A 88 16.28 -3.07 -19.42
N LYS A 89 17.39 -2.64 -20.05
CA LYS A 89 17.56 -1.25 -20.50
C LYS A 89 16.55 -0.88 -21.59
N LEU A 90 16.39 -1.73 -22.60
CA LEU A 90 15.44 -1.50 -23.70
C LEU A 90 13.99 -1.51 -23.19
N GLY A 91 13.64 -2.43 -22.30
CA GLY A 91 12.31 -2.50 -21.68
C GLY A 91 12.02 -1.36 -20.70
N ASN A 92 13.03 -0.80 -20.04
CA ASN A 92 12.87 0.40 -19.22
C ASN A 92 12.68 1.65 -20.09
N LYS A 93 13.49 1.79 -21.15
CA LYS A 93 13.38 2.93 -22.08
C LYS A 93 11.99 3.00 -22.71
N ALA A 94 11.47 1.86 -23.19
CA ALA A 94 10.13 1.76 -23.75
C ALA A 94 9.00 1.98 -22.73
N ALA A 95 9.24 1.75 -21.44
CA ALA A 95 8.22 1.97 -20.40
C ALA A 95 8.08 3.44 -19.97
N HIS A 96 9.06 4.29 -20.29
CA HIS A 96 9.14 5.67 -19.79
C HIS A 96 9.12 6.74 -20.91
N ALA A 97 9.32 6.36 -22.18
CA ALA A 97 9.26 7.26 -23.33
C ALA A 97 8.83 6.50 -24.60
N ASP A 98 8.22 7.19 -25.58
CA ASP A 98 7.98 6.64 -26.90
C ASP A 98 9.31 6.37 -27.61
N VAL A 99 9.52 5.13 -28.06
CA VAL A 99 10.77 4.71 -28.70
C VAL A 99 10.57 4.68 -30.20
N GLU A 100 11.27 5.55 -30.95
CA GLU A 100 11.34 5.41 -32.41
C GLU A 100 11.87 4.01 -32.78
N GLY A 101 11.16 3.32 -33.68
CA GLY A 101 11.55 1.97 -34.12
C GLY A 101 11.14 0.84 -33.17
N GLU A 102 9.98 0.92 -32.49
CA GLU A 102 9.53 -0.09 -31.52
C GLU A 102 9.56 -1.55 -32.03
N LEU A 103 9.27 -1.78 -33.31
CA LEU A 103 9.33 -3.11 -33.91
C LEU A 103 10.76 -3.67 -33.92
N GLU A 104 11.76 -2.85 -34.24
CA GLU A 104 13.17 -3.25 -34.24
C GLU A 104 13.64 -3.59 -32.82
N VAL A 105 13.22 -2.78 -31.85
CA VAL A 105 13.50 -3.01 -30.43
C VAL A 105 12.83 -4.29 -29.93
N ALA A 106 11.57 -4.53 -30.30
CA ALA A 106 10.84 -5.74 -29.96
C ALA A 106 11.50 -7.00 -30.55
N LEU A 107 11.95 -6.94 -31.81
CA LEU A 107 12.69 -8.04 -32.46
C LEU A 107 14.04 -8.30 -31.80
N ASN A 108 14.75 -7.24 -31.38
CA ASN A 108 16.00 -7.36 -30.65
C ASN A 108 15.80 -8.01 -29.26
N ILE A 109 14.74 -7.61 -28.54
CA ILE A 109 14.36 -8.23 -27.26
C ILE A 109 13.99 -9.71 -27.44
N HIS A 110 13.20 -10.05 -28.45
CA HIS A 110 12.85 -11.44 -28.76
C HIS A 110 14.10 -12.30 -29.02
N LYS A 111 15.05 -11.78 -29.80
CA LYS A 111 16.35 -12.44 -30.06
C LYS A 111 17.16 -12.67 -28.77
N ASN A 112 17.20 -11.68 -27.89
CA ASN A 112 17.93 -11.79 -26.62
C ASN A 112 17.26 -12.78 -25.67
N ILE A 113 15.92 -12.79 -25.61
CA ILE A 113 15.15 -13.76 -24.83
C ILE A 113 15.40 -15.19 -25.29
N TYR A 114 15.45 -15.43 -26.61
CA TYR A 114 15.78 -16.75 -27.15
C TYR A 114 17.15 -17.22 -26.65
N LYS A 115 18.19 -16.38 -26.76
CA LYS A 115 19.54 -16.71 -26.28
C LYS A 115 19.60 -16.98 -24.77
N ILE A 116 18.95 -16.13 -23.98
CA ILE A 116 18.85 -16.29 -22.52
C ILE A 116 18.13 -17.61 -22.18
N THR A 117 17.09 -17.98 -22.93
CA THR A 117 16.34 -19.20 -22.68
C THR A 117 17.16 -20.44 -23.05
N CYS A 118 17.91 -20.41 -24.16
CA CYS A 118 18.85 -21.49 -24.51
C CYS A 118 19.85 -21.75 -23.37
N TRP A 119 20.48 -20.69 -22.86
CA TRP A 119 21.39 -20.77 -21.72
C TRP A 119 20.72 -21.37 -20.47
N PHE A 120 19.51 -20.91 -20.14
CA PHE A 120 18.79 -21.41 -18.97
C PHE A 120 18.44 -22.89 -19.10
N VAL A 121 18.00 -23.33 -20.29
CA VAL A 121 17.69 -24.74 -20.56
C VAL A 121 18.95 -25.59 -20.43
N GLU A 122 20.06 -25.15 -21.04
CA GLU A 122 21.36 -25.84 -21.01
C GLU A 122 21.89 -26.04 -19.58
N ILE A 123 21.80 -25.01 -18.73
CA ILE A 123 22.35 -25.09 -17.37
C ILE A 123 21.39 -25.76 -16.38
N TYR A 124 20.09 -25.47 -16.45
CA TYR A 124 19.16 -25.79 -15.35
C TYR A 124 18.10 -26.85 -15.67
N ILE A 125 17.93 -27.24 -16.94
CA ILE A 125 16.86 -28.16 -17.36
C ILE A 125 17.44 -29.42 -18.01
N ASP A 126 18.24 -29.26 -19.07
CA ASP A 126 18.81 -30.37 -19.83
C ASP A 126 20.24 -30.04 -20.30
N TYR A 127 21.22 -30.64 -19.63
CA TYR A 127 22.64 -30.48 -19.93
C TYR A 127 23.09 -31.09 -21.27
N LYS A 128 22.21 -31.83 -21.95
CA LYS A 128 22.44 -32.35 -23.30
C LYS A 128 21.79 -31.50 -24.39
N PHE A 129 21.18 -30.37 -24.02
CA PHE A 129 20.58 -29.44 -24.95
C PHE A 129 21.67 -28.78 -25.81
N GLU A 130 21.47 -28.78 -27.13
CA GLU A 130 22.29 -28.03 -28.08
C GLU A 130 21.46 -26.89 -28.70
N ALA A 131 21.94 -25.66 -28.56
CA ALA A 131 21.22 -24.48 -29.02
C ALA A 131 21.18 -24.40 -30.57
N ILE A 132 19.97 -24.37 -31.13
CA ILE A 132 19.75 -24.16 -32.57
C ILE A 132 19.89 -22.66 -32.89
N PRO A 133 20.44 -22.27 -34.06
CA PRO A 133 20.50 -20.87 -34.48
C PRO A 133 19.13 -20.19 -34.47
N TYR A 134 19.09 -19.00 -33.89
CA TYR A 134 17.88 -18.18 -33.81
C TYR A 134 17.30 -17.88 -35.21
N LYS A 135 16.01 -18.13 -35.39
CA LYS A 135 15.25 -17.77 -36.60
C LYS A 135 14.37 -16.55 -36.28
N ASN A 136 14.43 -15.52 -37.13
CA ASN A 136 13.54 -14.37 -36.98
C ASN A 136 12.08 -14.83 -37.08
N PRO A 137 11.20 -14.40 -36.15
CA PRO A 137 9.79 -14.71 -36.24
C PRO A 137 9.21 -14.10 -37.52
N MET A 138 8.35 -14.85 -38.22
CA MET A 138 7.61 -14.35 -39.38
C MET A 138 6.17 -14.03 -38.95
N PRO A 139 5.51 -13.03 -39.55
CA PRO A 139 4.07 -12.83 -39.38
C PRO A 139 3.34 -14.09 -39.80
N THR A 140 2.46 -14.61 -38.94
CA THR A 140 1.67 -15.80 -39.28
C THR A 140 0.62 -15.41 -40.30
N GLU A 141 0.68 -15.97 -41.52
CA GLU A 141 -0.42 -15.94 -42.49
C GLU A 141 -1.63 -16.67 -41.92
N ASN A 142 -2.44 -15.97 -41.13
CA ASN A 142 -3.76 -16.49 -40.77
C ASN A 142 -4.75 -16.12 -41.87
N LYS A 143 -5.16 -17.17 -42.58
CA LYS A 143 -6.27 -17.21 -43.53
C LYS A 143 -7.53 -16.53 -42.97
N SER A 144 -7.73 -15.27 -43.32
CA SER A 144 -9.04 -14.62 -43.37
C SER A 144 -9.24 -14.12 -44.81
N PRO A 145 -10.30 -14.56 -45.51
CA PRO A 145 -10.58 -14.11 -46.87
C PRO A 145 -11.20 -12.71 -46.79
N ASP A 146 -10.36 -11.69 -46.80
CA ASP A 146 -10.64 -10.32 -47.27
C ASP A 146 -9.56 -9.41 -46.69
N ILE A 147 -8.52 -9.13 -47.48
CA ILE A 147 -7.77 -7.86 -47.47
C ILE A 147 -6.93 -7.86 -48.77
N ASN A 148 -7.15 -6.82 -49.57
CA ASN A 148 -6.53 -6.54 -50.87
C ASN A 148 -5.02 -6.79 -50.93
N THR A 149 -4.60 -7.67 -51.84
CA THR A 149 -3.21 -8.01 -52.18
C THR A 149 -2.40 -6.86 -52.80
N ASP A 150 -3.04 -5.76 -53.22
CA ASP A 150 -2.37 -4.63 -53.87
C ASP A 150 -1.78 -3.59 -52.91
N ARG A 151 -2.14 -3.61 -51.61
CA ARG A 151 -1.51 -2.74 -50.60
C ARG A 151 -0.19 -3.31 -50.07
N LEU A 152 -0.01 -4.63 -50.13
CA LEU A 152 1.16 -5.31 -49.58
C LEU A 152 2.39 -5.13 -50.48
N SER A 153 2.21 -5.18 -51.81
CA SER A 153 3.28 -4.93 -52.79
C SER A 153 3.81 -3.50 -52.72
N HIS A 154 2.93 -2.53 -52.48
CA HIS A 154 3.31 -1.12 -52.37
C HIS A 154 4.06 -0.77 -51.06
N LEU A 155 3.84 -1.54 -50.00
CA LEU A 155 4.57 -1.46 -48.72
C LEU A 155 5.95 -2.13 -48.81
N MET A 156 6.06 -3.21 -49.61
CA MET A 156 7.32 -3.92 -49.85
C MET A 156 8.33 -3.06 -50.65
N GLU A 157 7.90 -2.34 -51.68
CA GLU A 157 8.78 -1.37 -52.39
C GLU A 157 9.22 -0.20 -51.50
N LYS A 158 8.39 0.20 -50.54
CA LYS A 158 8.72 1.27 -49.58
C LYS A 158 9.78 0.83 -48.56
N MET A 159 9.78 -0.44 -48.16
CA MET A 159 10.77 -1.00 -47.22
C MET A 159 12.18 -1.10 -47.83
N GLU A 160 12.33 -1.43 -49.11
CA GLU A 160 13.66 -1.49 -49.75
C GLU A 160 14.26 -0.09 -49.98
N SER A 161 13.41 0.92 -50.22
CA SER A 161 13.88 2.30 -50.43
C SER A 161 14.28 3.03 -49.14
N LEU A 162 13.73 2.63 -47.98
CA LEU A 162 14.03 3.26 -46.69
C LEU A 162 15.40 2.83 -46.09
N ILE A 163 15.97 1.72 -46.56
CA ILE A 163 17.29 1.24 -46.09
C ILE A 163 18.46 2.04 -46.70
N SER A 164 18.22 2.87 -47.72
CA SER A 164 19.30 3.49 -48.50
C SER A 164 19.50 5.00 -48.36
N LYS A 165 18.89 5.69 -47.39
CA LYS A 165 19.13 7.14 -47.16
C LYS A 165 19.06 7.55 -45.69
N THR A 166 20.21 7.57 -45.01
CA THR A 166 20.45 8.39 -43.82
C THR A 166 20.98 9.77 -44.21
N HIS A 167 20.38 10.83 -43.64
CA HIS A 167 20.84 12.23 -43.43
C HIS A 167 19.85 13.29 -43.92
N ALA A 168 19.24 14.05 -42.99
CA ALA A 168 19.30 15.52 -42.89
C ALA A 168 18.21 16.12 -41.95
N LEU A 169 18.71 16.83 -40.93
CA LEU A 169 18.23 17.95 -40.09
C LEU A 169 16.84 18.63 -40.26
N ASP A 170 16.26 18.90 -39.08
CA ASP A 170 15.57 20.10 -38.53
C ASP A 170 14.61 20.98 -39.38
N LYS A 171 13.39 21.24 -38.85
CA LYS A 171 12.96 22.54 -38.24
C LYS A 171 11.43 22.71 -38.07
N ASN A 172 11.07 23.24 -36.88
CA ASN A 172 9.99 24.21 -36.52
C ASN A 172 8.51 23.92 -36.80
N VAL A 173 7.64 24.16 -35.79
CA VAL A 173 6.62 25.24 -35.74
C VAL A 173 6.16 25.48 -34.28
N GLU A 174 6.12 26.76 -33.88
CA GLU A 174 5.54 27.34 -32.66
C GLU A 174 4.08 27.83 -32.88
N GLN A 175 3.36 28.02 -31.76
CA GLN A 175 2.19 28.92 -31.50
C GLN A 175 0.81 28.50 -32.06
N GLU A 176 -0.33 28.70 -31.37
CA GLU A 176 -0.73 29.69 -30.35
C GLU A 176 -1.96 29.19 -29.56
N VAL A 177 -2.10 29.61 -28.29
CA VAL A 177 -3.23 29.31 -27.38
C VAL A 177 -3.92 30.63 -27.03
N GLU A 178 -5.23 30.71 -27.18
CA GLU A 178 -6.07 31.75 -26.58
C GLU A 178 -6.79 31.22 -25.34
N THR A 179 -6.64 31.97 -24.25
CA THR A 179 -7.23 31.79 -22.93
C THR A 179 -8.69 32.26 -22.85
N SER A 180 -9.54 31.53 -22.13
CA SER A 180 -10.62 32.15 -21.35
C SER A 180 -11.02 31.30 -20.13
N ASN A 181 -11.26 31.98 -19.01
CA ASN A 181 -11.61 31.47 -17.68
C ASN A 181 -13.04 30.93 -17.63
N VAL A 182 -13.27 29.78 -16.98
CA VAL A 182 -14.61 29.38 -16.51
C VAL A 182 -14.54 28.64 -15.17
N ASP A 183 -15.42 28.90 -14.20
CA ASP A 183 -16.66 28.13 -14.13
C ASP A 183 -16.54 26.74 -13.47
N LYS A 184 -16.52 26.56 -12.15
CA LYS A 184 -16.41 25.20 -11.50
C LYS A 184 -17.47 24.15 -11.92
N LYS A 185 -18.49 24.53 -12.71
CA LYS A 185 -19.46 23.60 -13.33
C LYS A 185 -19.03 23.14 -14.73
N GLU A 186 -18.39 23.99 -15.51
CA GLU A 186 -17.93 23.68 -16.88
C GLU A 186 -16.76 22.68 -16.85
N GLU A 187 -15.87 22.78 -15.86
CA GLU A 187 -14.72 21.88 -15.70
C GLU A 187 -15.12 20.39 -15.58
N SER A 188 -16.29 20.08 -15.01
CA SER A 188 -16.79 18.70 -14.89
C SER A 188 -17.45 18.17 -16.17
N GLU A 189 -18.01 19.06 -17.00
CA GLU A 189 -18.59 18.72 -18.30
C GLU A 189 -17.48 18.55 -19.35
N ASP A 190 -16.49 19.43 -19.36
CA ASP A 190 -15.33 19.38 -20.27
C ASP A 190 -14.51 18.10 -20.08
N VAL A 191 -14.18 17.75 -18.83
CA VAL A 191 -13.45 16.50 -18.52
C VAL A 191 -14.27 15.27 -18.92
N TYR A 192 -15.60 15.35 -18.83
CA TYR A 192 -16.48 14.27 -19.24
C TYR A 192 -16.56 14.12 -20.77
N GLU A 193 -16.57 15.22 -21.52
CA GLU A 193 -16.49 15.22 -22.98
C GLU A 193 -15.17 14.60 -23.47
N ASP A 194 -14.04 15.00 -22.88
CA ASP A 194 -12.71 14.43 -23.17
C ASP A 194 -12.68 12.91 -22.92
N LEU A 195 -13.27 12.45 -21.81
CA LEU A 195 -13.36 11.02 -21.48
C LEU A 195 -14.24 10.24 -22.48
N ILE A 196 -15.31 10.85 -22.97
CA ILE A 196 -16.15 10.25 -24.01
C ILE A 196 -15.34 10.12 -25.30
N ILE A 197 -14.60 11.15 -25.70
CA ILE A 197 -13.76 11.14 -26.90
C ILE A 197 -12.70 10.02 -26.80
N GLU A 198 -12.00 9.91 -25.66
CA GLU A 198 -11.06 8.80 -25.41
C GLU A 198 -11.73 7.42 -25.51
N SER A 199 -12.95 7.27 -24.98
CA SER A 199 -13.69 6.01 -25.02
C SER A 199 -14.13 5.62 -26.43
N ILE A 200 -14.42 6.60 -27.30
CA ILE A 200 -14.81 6.40 -28.69
C ILE A 200 -13.61 5.97 -29.54
N ILE A 201 -12.43 6.53 -29.29
CA ILE A 201 -11.20 6.22 -30.03
C ILE A 201 -10.70 4.79 -29.73
N ASN A 202 -10.99 4.25 -28.53
CA ASN A 202 -10.49 2.95 -28.05
C ASN A 202 -11.36 1.71 -28.42
N THR A 203 -12.20 1.76 -29.45
CA THR A 203 -13.13 0.65 -29.75
C THR A 203 -12.48 -0.60 -30.37
N GLU A 204 -12.18 -1.59 -29.53
CA GLU A 204 -12.33 -3.02 -29.90
C GLU A 204 -13.82 -3.38 -29.82
N LEU A 205 -14.43 -3.76 -30.95
CA LEU A 205 -15.89 -3.91 -31.10
C LEU A 205 -16.58 -4.94 -30.17
N ASP A 206 -15.84 -5.85 -29.53
CA ASP A 206 -16.40 -7.03 -28.84
C ASP A 206 -16.40 -6.98 -27.29
N LYS A 207 -15.90 -5.90 -26.66
CA LYS A 207 -15.69 -5.85 -25.19
C LYS A 207 -16.63 -4.96 -24.38
N LYS A 208 -17.75 -4.46 -24.93
CA LYS A 208 -18.68 -3.53 -24.23
C LYS A 208 -19.18 -4.11 -22.88
N CYS A 209 -18.61 -3.61 -21.77
CA CYS A 209 -18.88 -4.05 -20.39
C CYS A 209 -18.31 -3.04 -19.37
N LEU A 210 -18.91 -2.95 -18.17
CA LEU A 210 -18.40 -2.17 -17.04
C LEU A 210 -16.92 -2.46 -16.71
N ILE A 211 -16.46 -3.68 -16.99
CA ILE A 211 -15.07 -4.10 -16.76
C ILE A 211 -14.07 -3.20 -17.52
N GLN A 212 -14.44 -2.66 -18.69
CA GLN A 212 -13.55 -1.78 -19.46
C GLN A 212 -13.19 -0.54 -18.66
N GLU A 213 -14.20 0.18 -18.13
CA GLU A 213 -13.98 1.35 -17.27
C GLU A 213 -13.26 0.97 -15.98
N LEU A 214 -13.71 -0.10 -15.31
CA LEU A 214 -13.07 -0.59 -14.08
C LEU A 214 -11.60 -0.97 -14.29
N SER A 215 -11.22 -1.45 -15.48
CA SER A 215 -9.84 -1.86 -15.77
C SER A 215 -8.84 -0.70 -15.75
N ARG A 216 -9.31 0.55 -15.90
CA ARG A 216 -8.49 1.77 -15.75
C ARG A 216 -7.96 1.95 -14.33
N LEU A 217 -8.64 1.37 -13.33
CA LEU A 217 -8.26 1.40 -11.92
C LEU A 217 -7.12 0.42 -11.56
N LYS A 218 -6.77 -0.51 -12.47
CA LYS A 218 -5.72 -1.52 -12.22
C LYS A 218 -4.36 -0.88 -12.02
N GLU A 219 -3.55 -1.50 -11.17
CA GLU A 219 -2.16 -1.09 -10.99
C GLU A 219 -1.34 -1.15 -12.29
N SER A 220 -1.67 -2.06 -13.20
CA SER A 220 -1.00 -2.23 -14.50
C SER A 220 -1.57 -1.37 -15.63
N SER A 221 -2.52 -0.46 -15.35
CA SER A 221 -3.11 0.39 -16.39
C SER A 221 -2.14 1.52 -16.78
N LYS A 222 -2.30 2.06 -18.01
CA LYS A 222 -1.58 3.27 -18.44
C LYS A 222 -1.87 4.45 -17.49
N GLU A 223 -3.09 4.52 -16.97
CA GLU A 223 -3.54 5.57 -16.04
C GLU A 223 -2.83 5.51 -14.68
N ALA A 224 -2.34 4.33 -14.29
CA ALA A 224 -1.62 4.14 -13.03
C ALA A 224 -0.16 4.61 -13.08
N VAL A 225 0.35 5.02 -14.25
CA VAL A 225 1.72 5.55 -14.42
C VAL A 225 1.72 7.06 -14.12
N GLU A 226 2.41 7.47 -13.06
CA GLU A 226 2.63 8.89 -12.73
C GLU A 226 3.88 9.41 -13.43
N GLY A 227 3.72 10.34 -14.37
CA GLY A 227 4.81 11.03 -15.08
C GLY A 227 4.63 12.55 -15.01
N LEU A 228 5.73 13.30 -15.17
CA LEU A 228 5.71 14.76 -15.06
C LEU A 228 4.99 15.46 -16.22
N GLY A 229 4.83 14.78 -17.38
CA GLY A 229 4.40 15.39 -18.63
C GLY A 229 2.89 15.43 -18.91
N GLU A 230 2.07 14.49 -18.41
CA GLU A 230 0.64 14.42 -18.80
C GLU A 230 -0.31 14.07 -17.64
N PHE A 231 -1.31 14.94 -17.45
CA PHE A 231 -2.43 14.76 -16.52
C PHE A 231 -3.70 14.42 -17.32
N THR A 232 -3.87 13.12 -17.62
CA THR A 232 -4.93 12.57 -18.48
C THR A 232 -6.35 12.96 -18.01
N PRO A 233 -7.35 12.97 -18.91
CA PRO A 233 -8.76 13.20 -18.56
C PRO A 233 -9.25 12.30 -17.42
N PHE A 234 -8.83 11.02 -17.40
CA PHE A 234 -9.19 10.11 -16.31
C PHE A 234 -8.49 10.44 -14.99
N LYS A 235 -7.23 10.88 -15.03
CA LYS A 235 -6.56 11.37 -13.82
C LYS A 235 -7.24 12.63 -13.28
N ARG A 236 -7.69 13.54 -14.15
CA ARG A 236 -8.54 14.70 -13.77
C ARG A 236 -9.83 14.23 -13.11
N TYR A 237 -10.54 13.30 -13.75
CA TYR A 237 -11.77 12.75 -13.22
C TYR A 237 -11.57 12.05 -11.88
N MET A 238 -10.51 11.27 -11.68
CA MET A 238 -10.26 10.56 -10.42
C MET A 238 -9.56 11.41 -9.35
N HIS A 239 -9.08 12.61 -9.68
CA HIS A 239 -8.37 13.48 -8.75
C HIS A 239 -9.27 13.90 -7.59
N ILE A 240 -8.75 13.79 -6.36
CA ILE A 240 -9.40 14.26 -5.15
C ILE A 240 -8.42 15.19 -4.46
N GLU A 241 -8.85 16.43 -4.26
CA GLU A 241 -8.07 17.46 -3.59
C GLU A 241 -7.79 17.04 -2.14
N ARG A 242 -6.52 17.13 -1.72
CA ARG A 242 -6.06 16.83 -0.36
C ARG A 242 -5.64 18.10 0.37
N GLU A 243 -5.65 18.09 1.69
CA GLU A 243 -5.18 19.24 2.50
C GLU A 243 -3.69 19.54 2.25
N ALA A 244 -2.85 18.51 2.09
CA ALA A 244 -1.45 18.66 1.70
C ALA A 244 -1.27 19.43 0.38
N GLN A 245 -2.19 19.26 -0.57
CA GLN A 245 -2.18 19.99 -1.83
C GLN A 245 -2.54 21.46 -1.64
N LYS A 246 -3.50 21.78 -0.77
CA LYS A 246 -3.86 23.17 -0.44
C LYS A 246 -2.70 23.90 0.23
N GLU A 247 -2.05 23.27 1.20
CA GLU A 247 -0.88 23.86 1.84
C GLU A 247 0.27 24.05 0.84
N LEU A 248 0.52 23.08 -0.04
CA LEU A 248 1.53 23.24 -1.08
C LEU A 248 1.16 24.37 -2.05
N GLN A 249 -0.12 24.50 -2.42
CA GLN A 249 -0.60 25.61 -3.24
C GLN A 249 -0.31 26.96 -2.59
N ASP A 250 -0.65 27.11 -1.30
CA ASP A 250 -0.41 28.34 -0.55
C ASP A 250 1.09 28.67 -0.47
N LEU A 251 1.95 27.66 -0.26
CA LEU A 251 3.39 27.83 -0.26
C LEU A 251 3.93 28.26 -1.63
N ILE A 252 3.48 27.64 -2.72
CA ILE A 252 3.90 27.96 -4.09
C ILE A 252 3.49 29.40 -4.45
N LEU A 253 2.25 29.79 -4.16
CA LEU A 253 1.75 31.13 -4.48
C LEU A 253 2.53 32.22 -3.71
N LYS A 254 2.72 32.04 -2.40
CA LYS A 254 3.49 32.99 -1.57
C LYS A 254 4.97 33.03 -1.93
N ALA A 255 5.57 31.86 -2.20
CA ALA A 255 6.96 31.79 -2.66
C ALA A 255 7.14 32.48 -4.02
N ASN A 256 6.11 32.46 -4.88
CA ASN A 256 6.17 33.16 -6.16
C ASN A 256 6.17 34.69 -6.02
N GLU A 257 5.57 35.23 -4.97
CA GLU A 257 5.57 36.67 -4.69
C GLU A 257 6.87 37.16 -4.02
N SER A 258 7.66 36.24 -3.45
CA SER A 258 8.94 36.55 -2.82
C SER A 258 10.02 36.94 -3.84
N ASN A 259 10.79 37.96 -3.49
CA ASN A 259 12.00 38.39 -4.22
C ASN A 259 13.28 37.66 -3.79
N LYS A 260 13.23 36.84 -2.73
CA LYS A 260 14.35 36.02 -2.25
C LYS A 260 14.32 34.63 -2.87
N ALA A 261 15.45 33.92 -2.85
CA ALA A 261 15.48 32.48 -3.12
C ALA A 261 14.49 31.72 -2.22
N GLN A 262 13.72 30.81 -2.82
CA GLN A 262 12.71 30.00 -2.15
C GLN A 262 12.87 28.52 -2.55
N LEU A 263 13.20 27.67 -1.59
CA LEU A 263 13.22 26.21 -1.75
C LEU A 263 12.03 25.62 -1.00
N ILE A 264 11.13 24.98 -1.74
CA ILE A 264 9.99 24.24 -1.21
C ILE A 264 10.34 22.75 -1.21
N LEU A 265 10.49 22.19 -0.01
CA LEU A 265 10.69 20.76 0.19
C LEU A 265 9.34 20.05 0.24
N VAL A 266 9.03 19.27 -0.79
CA VAL A 266 7.87 18.38 -0.84
C VAL A 266 8.31 17.02 -0.33
N CYS A 267 8.18 16.83 0.99
CA CYS A 267 8.64 15.64 1.69
C CYS A 267 7.57 14.54 1.70
N GLY A 268 7.98 13.29 1.62
CA GLY A 268 7.08 12.14 1.82
C GLY A 268 7.72 10.81 1.44
N SER A 269 7.00 9.73 1.65
CA SER A 269 7.35 8.37 1.23
C SER A 269 6.95 8.10 -0.24
N VAL A 270 7.36 6.93 -0.75
CA VAL A 270 6.92 6.44 -2.07
C VAL A 270 5.41 6.14 -2.01
N GLY A 271 4.65 6.66 -2.98
CA GLY A 271 3.20 6.42 -3.06
C GLY A 271 2.33 7.47 -2.36
N ASP A 272 2.91 8.49 -1.73
CA ASP A 272 2.14 9.59 -1.10
C ASP A 272 1.48 10.55 -2.10
N GLY A 273 1.75 10.38 -3.41
CA GLY A 273 1.18 11.18 -4.49
C GLY A 273 1.91 12.50 -4.75
N LYS A 274 3.19 12.61 -4.36
CA LYS A 274 4.03 13.80 -4.61
C LYS A 274 4.09 14.14 -6.10
N SER A 275 4.41 13.16 -6.94
CA SER A 275 4.50 13.32 -8.39
C SER A 275 3.15 13.62 -9.03
N HIS A 276 2.07 12.94 -8.60
CA HIS A 276 0.70 13.27 -9.01
C HIS A 276 0.32 14.73 -8.72
N ILE A 277 0.60 15.23 -7.52
CA ILE A 277 0.26 16.61 -7.12
C ILE A 277 1.12 17.63 -7.87
N ILE A 278 2.40 17.34 -8.08
CA ILE A 278 3.26 18.19 -8.93
C ILE A 278 2.77 18.26 -10.38
N SER A 279 2.40 17.11 -10.96
CA SER A 279 1.83 17.05 -12.30
C SER A 279 0.53 17.85 -12.38
N TYR A 280 -0.32 17.77 -11.34
CA TYR A 280 -1.51 18.60 -11.22
C TYR A 280 -1.19 20.10 -11.25
N PHE A 281 -0.17 20.57 -10.50
CA PHE A 281 0.23 21.98 -10.51
C PHE A 281 0.80 22.43 -11.86
N ASN A 282 1.64 21.61 -12.50
CA ASN A 282 2.18 21.93 -13.84
C ASN A 282 1.10 22.13 -14.90
N ASN A 283 0.00 21.37 -14.80
CA ASN A 283 -1.09 21.43 -15.77
C ASN A 283 -2.10 22.55 -15.46
N ASN A 284 -2.43 22.78 -14.18
CA ASN A 284 -3.47 23.75 -13.80
C ASN A 284 -2.95 25.16 -13.48
N TYR A 285 -1.64 25.30 -13.19
CA TYR A 285 -1.00 26.58 -12.87
C TYR A 285 0.29 26.79 -13.69
N PRO A 286 0.25 26.66 -15.03
CA PRO A 286 1.46 26.69 -15.86
C PRO A 286 2.24 27.99 -15.73
N ASP A 287 1.56 29.13 -15.56
CA ASP A 287 2.23 30.44 -15.47
C ASP A 287 2.98 30.66 -14.16
N VAL A 288 2.49 30.08 -13.06
CA VAL A 288 3.20 30.10 -11.78
C VAL A 288 4.35 29.11 -11.82
N MET A 289 4.10 27.89 -12.32
CA MET A 289 5.09 26.82 -12.34
C MET A 289 6.28 27.09 -13.26
N LYS A 290 6.13 27.88 -14.34
CA LYS A 290 7.26 28.36 -15.17
C LYS A 290 8.33 29.11 -14.37
N ASN A 291 7.96 29.71 -13.24
CA ASN A 291 8.90 30.45 -12.39
C ASN A 291 9.67 29.55 -11.42
N PHE A 292 9.33 28.26 -11.32
CA PHE A 292 9.96 27.32 -10.41
C PHE A 292 10.76 26.28 -11.18
N THR A 293 12.00 26.04 -10.75
CA THR A 293 12.75 24.84 -11.14
C THR A 293 12.21 23.66 -10.35
N LEU A 294 11.84 22.57 -11.03
CA LEU A 294 11.29 21.38 -10.38
C LEU A 294 12.26 20.21 -10.50
N HIS A 295 12.47 19.49 -9.39
CA HIS A 295 13.26 18.27 -9.37
C HIS A 295 12.63 17.21 -8.48
N ASN A 296 12.65 15.95 -8.95
CA ASN A 296 12.10 14.81 -8.23
C ASN A 296 13.25 13.86 -7.87
N ASP A 297 13.37 13.55 -6.59
CA ASP A 297 14.44 12.72 -6.00
C ASP A 297 14.36 11.23 -6.35
N ALA A 298 13.38 10.81 -7.14
CA ALA A 298 13.28 9.43 -7.60
C ALA A 298 14.35 9.13 -8.68
N THR A 299 15.60 8.93 -8.24
CA THR A 299 16.68 8.24 -8.98
C THR A 299 17.25 8.94 -10.22
N GLU A 300 17.07 10.25 -10.40
CA GLU A 300 17.67 10.98 -11.53
C GLU A 300 19.17 11.26 -11.33
N SER A 301 19.99 10.22 -11.49
CA SER A 301 21.33 10.39 -12.05
C SER A 301 21.20 10.28 -13.57
N LEU A 302 21.18 11.42 -14.28
CA LEU A 302 21.20 11.47 -15.75
C LEU A 302 22.50 10.86 -16.32
N GLU A 303 23.51 10.65 -15.48
CA GLU A 303 24.83 10.13 -15.85
C GLU A 303 25.17 8.81 -15.10
N PRO A 304 25.77 7.80 -15.75
CA PRO A 304 26.05 6.48 -15.18
C PRO A 304 26.92 6.45 -13.91
N ASN A 305 27.67 7.53 -13.63
CA ASN A 305 28.70 7.60 -12.59
C ASN A 305 28.36 8.58 -11.45
N LYS A 306 27.25 9.31 -11.50
CA LYS A 306 26.85 10.26 -10.46
C LYS A 306 25.91 9.62 -9.44
N THR A 307 26.14 9.87 -8.16
CA THR A 307 25.19 9.47 -7.11
C THR A 307 24.07 10.51 -6.99
N SER A 308 22.92 10.13 -6.41
CA SER A 308 21.82 11.07 -6.12
C SER A 308 22.27 12.23 -5.22
N MET A 309 23.21 11.98 -4.31
CA MET A 309 23.82 13.00 -3.45
C MET A 309 24.62 14.04 -4.26
N ASP A 310 25.34 13.59 -5.29
CA ASP A 310 26.11 14.48 -6.17
C ASP A 310 25.17 15.36 -7.00
N THR A 311 24.10 14.77 -7.55
CA THR A 311 23.05 15.52 -8.25
C THR A 311 22.40 16.56 -7.33
N LEU A 312 21.99 16.18 -6.11
CA LEU A 312 21.38 17.11 -5.16
C LEU A 312 22.32 18.27 -4.81
N ASN A 313 23.60 18.01 -4.65
CA ASN A 313 24.60 19.04 -4.36
C ASN A 313 24.78 20.04 -5.52
N GLU A 314 24.64 19.58 -6.77
CA GLU A 314 24.67 20.45 -7.96
C GLU A 314 23.37 21.25 -8.12
N VAL A 315 22.23 20.57 -8.00
CA VAL A 315 20.90 21.15 -8.20
C VAL A 315 20.54 22.17 -7.12
N LEU A 316 20.99 21.95 -5.88
CA LEU A 316 20.73 22.86 -4.76
C LEU A 316 21.80 23.96 -4.60
N ASP A 317 22.76 24.10 -5.50
CA ASP A 317 23.91 25.01 -5.33
C ASP A 317 23.51 26.47 -5.05
N SER A 318 22.43 26.96 -5.65
CA SER A 318 21.86 28.29 -5.40
C SER A 318 21.33 28.50 -3.97
N PHE A 319 21.10 27.41 -3.24
CA PHE A 319 20.64 27.38 -1.84
C PHE A 319 21.75 27.02 -0.86
N SER A 320 23.00 26.98 -1.32
CA SER A 320 24.17 26.84 -0.43
C SER A 320 24.34 28.08 0.46
N ASP A 321 25.03 27.89 1.59
CA ASP A 321 25.23 28.95 2.59
C ASP A 321 25.90 30.21 2.00
N GLU A 322 26.70 30.06 0.93
CA GLU A 322 27.38 31.16 0.24
C GLU A 322 26.49 31.96 -0.73
N LYS A 323 25.45 31.32 -1.29
CA LYS A 323 24.66 31.84 -2.42
C LYS A 323 23.23 32.18 -2.07
N ILE A 324 22.68 31.61 -1.00
CA ILE A 324 21.27 31.72 -0.65
C ILE A 324 20.77 33.15 -0.48
N GLU A 325 21.58 34.05 0.09
CA GLU A 325 21.22 35.47 0.27
C GLU A 325 21.23 36.29 -1.03
N LYS A 326 21.93 35.80 -2.07
CA LYS A 326 22.12 36.50 -3.35
C LYS A 326 21.28 35.90 -4.48
N SER A 327 20.75 34.70 -4.27
CA SER A 327 19.91 34.00 -5.24
C SER A 327 18.47 34.47 -5.14
N ASN A 328 17.79 34.50 -6.30
CA ASN A 328 16.35 34.68 -6.41
C ASN A 328 15.68 33.44 -7.01
N GLU A 329 16.40 32.31 -7.04
CA GLU A 329 15.89 31.06 -7.61
C GLU A 329 14.74 30.50 -6.77
N LYS A 330 13.69 30.06 -7.46
CA LYS A 330 12.55 29.38 -6.86
C LYS A 330 12.60 27.92 -7.26
N PHE A 331 12.55 27.04 -6.28
CA PHE A 331 12.83 25.64 -6.48
C PHE A 331 11.85 24.76 -5.71
N ILE A 332 11.32 23.74 -6.37
CA ILE A 332 10.47 22.72 -5.75
C ILE A 332 11.22 21.39 -5.81
N LEU A 333 11.59 20.89 -4.63
CA LEU A 333 12.29 19.62 -4.49
C LEU A 333 11.33 18.58 -3.89
N ALA A 334 10.91 17.61 -4.70
CA ALA A 334 10.18 16.45 -4.21
C ALA A 334 11.15 15.37 -3.73
N ILE A 335 11.24 15.15 -2.42
CA ILE A 335 12.30 14.33 -1.82
C ILE A 335 11.76 13.31 -0.81
N ASN A 336 12.41 12.15 -0.75
CA ASN A 336 12.17 11.20 0.33
C ASN A 336 12.88 11.67 1.61
N LEU A 337 12.21 11.63 2.76
CA LEU A 337 12.78 12.01 4.06
C LEU A 337 14.12 11.29 4.34
N GLY A 338 14.23 10.03 3.95
CA GLY A 338 15.48 9.27 4.08
C GLY A 338 16.62 9.83 3.22
N THR A 339 16.33 10.22 1.98
CA THR A 339 17.33 10.84 1.09
C THR A 339 17.74 12.21 1.60
N LEU A 340 16.78 13.00 2.08
CA LEU A 340 17.05 14.31 2.69
C LEU A 340 17.98 14.16 3.90
N ASN A 341 17.70 13.21 4.79
CA ASN A 341 18.57 12.92 5.94
C ASN A 341 19.98 12.53 5.50
N ASN A 342 20.10 11.62 4.53
CA ASN A 342 21.39 11.18 4.01
C ASN A 342 22.18 12.34 3.37
N PHE A 343 21.51 13.29 2.72
CA PHE A 343 22.14 14.45 2.09
C PHE A 343 22.73 15.40 3.13
N ILE A 344 21.95 15.68 4.18
CA ILE A 344 22.35 16.58 5.27
C ILE A 344 23.48 16.01 6.12
N ASP A 345 23.58 14.68 6.21
CA ASP A 345 24.67 13.98 6.92
C ASP A 345 25.82 13.56 6.01
N SER A 346 25.73 13.87 4.71
CA SER A 346 26.82 13.62 3.76
C SER A 346 27.95 14.64 3.88
N LYS A 347 29.06 14.38 3.16
CA LYS A 347 30.17 15.34 2.98
C LYS A 347 29.74 16.69 2.37
N TYR A 348 28.58 16.75 1.72
CA TYR A 348 28.03 17.99 1.16
C TYR A 348 27.25 18.81 2.18
N GLY A 349 26.82 18.20 3.30
CA GLY A 349 26.01 18.87 4.33
C GLY A 349 26.67 20.12 4.90
N ASP A 350 28.01 20.16 4.96
CA ASP A 350 28.78 21.32 5.43
C ASP A 350 28.55 22.57 4.56
N ARG A 351 28.16 22.41 3.28
CA ARG A 351 27.83 23.53 2.37
C ARG A 351 26.40 24.08 2.57
N PHE A 352 25.58 23.35 3.33
CA PHE A 352 24.14 23.58 3.50
C PHE A 352 23.77 23.60 4.99
N SER A 353 24.59 24.25 5.81
CA SER A 353 24.40 24.30 7.27
C SER A 353 23.10 25.03 7.65
N ILE A 354 22.69 26.05 6.88
CA ILE A 354 21.43 26.76 7.14
C ILE A 354 20.24 25.84 6.87
N LEU A 355 20.27 25.06 5.78
CA LEU A 355 19.26 24.04 5.48
C LEU A 355 19.24 22.94 6.55
N LYS A 356 20.42 22.49 7.01
CA LYS A 356 20.55 21.49 8.08
C LYS A 356 19.88 21.97 9.37
N ASN A 357 20.15 23.21 9.79
CA ASN A 357 19.52 23.80 10.97
C ASN A 357 18.01 23.93 10.79
N TYR A 358 17.54 24.38 9.61
CA TYR A 358 16.10 24.45 9.33
C TYR A 358 15.40 23.09 9.48
N VAL A 359 15.99 22.02 8.94
CA VAL A 359 15.43 20.66 9.02
C VAL A 359 15.38 20.14 10.46
N GLN A 360 16.38 20.48 11.28
CA GLN A 360 16.45 20.11 12.69
C GLN A 360 15.45 20.93 13.54
N ASP A 361 15.41 22.24 13.34
CA ASP A 361 14.54 23.17 14.07
C ASP A 361 13.07 22.89 13.82
N LYS A 362 12.71 22.61 12.55
CA LYS A 362 11.36 22.23 12.14
C LYS A 362 11.04 20.75 12.37
N LYS A 363 12.00 19.99 12.90
CA LYS A 363 11.86 18.56 13.22
C LYS A 363 11.26 17.74 12.08
N ILE A 364 11.61 18.06 10.84
CA ILE A 364 11.02 17.46 9.62
C ILE A 364 11.26 15.94 9.57
N LEU A 365 12.32 15.49 10.24
CA LEU A 365 12.71 14.08 10.33
C LEU A 365 12.13 13.36 11.56
N GLU A 366 11.56 14.09 12.53
CA GLU A 366 10.94 13.50 13.73
C GLU A 366 9.45 13.21 13.50
N THR A 367 8.89 12.26 14.27
CA THR A 367 7.44 12.02 14.32
C THR A 367 6.76 13.08 15.19
N SER A 368 6.76 14.33 14.71
CA SER A 368 6.10 15.47 15.34
C SER A 368 5.33 16.27 14.28
N ILE A 369 4.12 16.71 14.64
CA ILE A 369 3.28 17.50 13.74
C ILE A 369 3.60 18.97 13.97
N GLU A 370 4.35 19.57 13.06
CA GLU A 370 4.58 21.01 13.02
C GLU A 370 3.74 21.70 11.95
N SER A 371 3.56 23.02 12.10
CA SER A 371 2.86 23.84 11.12
C SER A 371 3.76 24.16 9.93
N SER A 372 3.32 23.76 8.74
CA SER A 372 3.89 24.03 7.41
C SER A 372 3.47 25.41 6.86
N THR A 373 3.15 26.37 7.72
CA THR A 373 2.79 27.73 7.29
C THR A 373 4.01 28.44 6.71
N PHE A 374 3.78 29.22 5.65
CA PHE A 374 4.83 30.01 5.01
C PHE A 374 5.56 30.92 6.01
N ASP A 375 6.88 30.82 6.05
CA ASP A 375 7.75 31.67 6.85
C ASP A 375 8.44 32.72 5.97
N GLU A 376 8.01 33.97 6.08
CA GLU A 376 8.55 35.11 5.30
C GLU A 376 10.04 35.39 5.58
N ASN A 377 10.54 34.96 6.74
CA ASN A 377 11.93 35.15 7.13
C ASN A 377 12.86 34.04 6.62
N SER A 378 12.28 32.93 6.15
CA SER A 378 13.02 31.76 5.68
C SER A 378 13.05 31.68 4.15
N SER A 379 14.21 31.28 3.61
CA SER A 379 14.33 30.84 2.21
C SER A 379 13.92 29.38 2.01
N PHE A 380 13.61 28.67 3.10
CA PHE A 380 13.19 27.28 3.10
C PHE A 380 11.75 27.16 3.57
N GLN A 381 10.97 26.39 2.83
CA GLN A 381 9.61 25.99 3.15
C GLN A 381 9.50 24.47 3.04
N PHE A 382 8.57 23.85 3.76
CA PHE A 382 8.34 22.42 3.61
C PHE A 382 6.86 22.06 3.74
N VAL A 383 6.49 20.97 3.07
CA VAL A 383 5.24 20.28 3.30
C VAL A 383 5.55 18.78 3.40
N ASN A 384 5.15 18.16 4.50
CA ASN A 384 5.34 16.73 4.71
C ASN A 384 4.03 16.00 4.44
N PHE A 385 3.99 15.25 3.34
CA PHE A 385 2.81 14.48 2.95
C PHE A 385 2.57 13.28 3.89
N SER A 386 3.61 12.83 4.61
CA SER A 386 3.52 11.74 5.58
C SER A 386 2.71 12.12 6.82
N ASP A 387 2.55 13.41 7.12
CA ASP A 387 1.76 13.90 8.25
C ASP A 387 0.24 13.80 8.00
N TYR A 388 -0.14 13.57 6.74
CA TYR A 388 -1.51 13.47 6.29
C TYR A 388 -1.93 12.01 6.18
N HIS A 389 -2.60 11.54 7.21
CA HIS A 389 -3.29 10.26 7.15
C HIS A 389 -4.38 10.30 6.07
N ILE A 390 -4.65 9.15 5.47
CA ILE A 390 -5.78 9.00 4.55
C ILE A 390 -7.13 9.08 5.28
N PHE A 391 -7.12 9.08 6.62
CA PHE A 391 -8.29 9.14 7.50
C PHE A 391 -8.12 10.23 8.57
N THR A 392 -9.24 10.74 9.10
CA THR A 392 -9.30 11.72 10.18
C THR A 392 -9.97 11.12 11.42
N LEU A 393 -9.82 11.81 12.55
CA LEU A 393 -10.46 11.43 13.82
C LEU A 393 -11.41 12.52 14.29
N LYS A 394 -12.67 12.15 14.51
CA LYS A 394 -13.70 13.04 15.05
C LYS A 394 -14.47 12.31 16.14
N ASP A 395 -14.53 12.91 17.33
CA ASP A 395 -15.25 12.38 18.50
C ASP A 395 -14.89 10.91 18.84
N GLY A 396 -13.61 10.55 18.71
CA GLY A 396 -13.11 9.18 18.95
C GLY A 396 -13.50 8.16 17.88
N LYS A 397 -14.12 8.59 16.78
CA LYS A 397 -14.45 7.77 15.62
C LYS A 397 -13.54 8.12 14.43
N VAL A 398 -13.38 7.13 13.58
CA VAL A 398 -12.56 7.18 12.38
C VAL A 398 -13.44 7.53 11.19
N TYR A 399 -12.98 8.45 10.36
CA TYR A 399 -13.63 8.83 9.11
C TYR A 399 -12.60 9.00 8.01
N SER A 400 -12.97 8.81 6.75
CA SER A 400 -12.05 9.06 5.65
C SER A 400 -12.79 9.65 4.46
N LYS A 401 -12.89 10.98 4.47
CA LYS A 401 -13.43 11.74 3.32
C LYS A 401 -12.72 11.40 2.01
N TYR A 402 -11.41 11.12 2.06
CA TYR A 402 -10.62 10.78 0.88
C TYR A 402 -11.07 9.44 0.24
N ILE A 403 -11.04 8.35 1.01
CA ILE A 403 -11.50 7.02 0.56
C ILE A 403 -12.99 7.07 0.16
N GLU A 404 -13.85 7.72 0.95
CA GLU A 404 -15.28 7.90 0.63
C GLU A 404 -15.44 8.58 -0.73
N SER A 405 -14.80 9.73 -0.94
CA SER A 405 -14.86 10.47 -2.21
C SER A 405 -14.35 9.64 -3.39
N LEU A 406 -13.35 8.77 -3.17
CA LEU A 406 -12.83 7.87 -4.20
C LEU A 406 -13.84 6.79 -4.57
N ILE A 407 -14.50 6.19 -3.57
CA ILE A 407 -15.57 5.22 -3.82
C ILE A 407 -16.73 5.91 -4.53
N THR A 408 -17.14 7.10 -4.08
CA THR A 408 -18.18 7.90 -4.73
C THR A 408 -17.87 8.15 -6.21
N LYS A 409 -16.63 8.49 -6.57
CA LYS A 409 -16.24 8.64 -7.99
C LYS A 409 -16.38 7.36 -8.83
N ILE A 410 -16.50 6.19 -8.20
CA ILE A 410 -16.72 4.90 -8.87
C ILE A 410 -18.21 4.53 -8.93
N VAL A 411 -19.00 4.86 -7.90
CA VAL A 411 -20.37 4.32 -7.75
C VAL A 411 -21.49 5.36 -7.78
N ASP A 412 -21.17 6.66 -7.77
CA ASP A 412 -22.17 7.73 -7.79
C ASP A 412 -23.13 7.60 -8.98
N SER A 413 -24.42 7.81 -8.71
CA SER A 413 -25.50 7.60 -9.69
C SER A 413 -25.70 8.76 -10.68
N SER A 414 -24.79 9.73 -10.71
CA SER A 414 -24.80 10.82 -11.69
C SER A 414 -24.62 10.32 -13.13
N GLU A 415 -25.29 10.96 -14.08
CA GLU A 415 -25.12 10.68 -15.52
C GLU A 415 -23.72 11.11 -16.04
N TYR A 416 -22.99 11.92 -15.26
CA TYR A 416 -21.60 12.30 -15.50
C TYR A 416 -20.58 11.28 -14.95
N ASN A 417 -21.04 10.26 -14.20
CA ASN A 417 -20.18 9.19 -13.74
C ASN A 417 -19.98 8.14 -14.86
N ILE A 418 -18.75 7.99 -15.33
CA ILE A 418 -18.40 7.08 -16.43
C ILE A 418 -18.66 5.60 -16.09
N PHE A 419 -18.45 5.20 -14.83
CA PHE A 419 -18.68 3.83 -14.38
C PHE A 419 -20.17 3.54 -14.29
N TYR A 420 -20.95 4.46 -13.71
CA TYR A 420 -22.40 4.30 -13.58
C TYR A 420 -23.09 4.27 -14.95
N LYS A 421 -22.68 5.13 -15.89
CA LYS A 421 -23.17 5.11 -17.27
C LYS A 421 -22.88 3.78 -17.95
N SER A 422 -21.66 3.26 -17.80
CA SER A 422 -21.28 1.95 -18.34
C SER A 422 -22.08 0.81 -17.70
N TYR A 423 -22.29 0.86 -16.38
CA TYR A 423 -23.15 -0.06 -15.63
C TYR A 423 -24.60 -0.05 -16.17
N LYS A 424 -25.23 1.13 -16.25
CA LYS A 424 -26.61 1.33 -16.69
C LYS A 424 -26.83 0.91 -18.14
N LYS A 425 -25.81 1.03 -19.00
CA LYS A 425 -25.88 0.66 -20.42
C LYS A 425 -25.56 -0.81 -20.68
N HIS A 426 -24.66 -1.41 -19.90
CA HIS A 426 -24.08 -2.73 -20.25
C HIS A 426 -24.37 -3.85 -19.26
N CYS A 427 -24.73 -3.54 -18.00
CA CYS A 427 -24.96 -4.57 -16.98
C CYS A 427 -26.44 -4.87 -16.77
N THR A 428 -27.31 -3.85 -16.84
CA THR A 428 -28.78 -3.98 -16.67
C THR A 428 -29.43 -4.76 -17.83
N GLU A 429 -29.00 -4.50 -19.06
CA GLU A 429 -29.46 -5.15 -20.30
C GLU A 429 -28.68 -6.44 -20.62
N CYS A 430 -27.74 -6.84 -19.76
CA CYS A 430 -26.92 -8.03 -19.98
C CYS A 430 -27.72 -9.32 -19.79
N SER A 431 -27.47 -10.32 -20.63
CA SER A 431 -28.06 -11.67 -20.49
C SER A 431 -27.78 -12.32 -19.13
N ASN A 432 -26.68 -11.94 -18.46
CA ASN A 432 -26.27 -12.47 -17.16
C ASN A 432 -26.64 -11.56 -15.99
N CYS A 433 -27.51 -10.56 -16.17
CA CYS A 433 -27.83 -9.55 -15.16
C CYS A 433 -28.18 -10.15 -13.78
N ASN A 434 -28.96 -11.24 -13.75
CA ASN A 434 -29.41 -11.88 -12.51
C ASN A 434 -28.38 -12.82 -11.85
N CYS A 435 -27.23 -13.09 -12.48
CA CYS A 435 -26.25 -14.05 -12.01
C CYS A 435 -24.80 -13.57 -12.08
N CYS A 436 -24.59 -12.28 -12.37
CA CYS A 436 -23.28 -11.67 -12.52
C CYS A 436 -22.78 -11.12 -11.16
N PRO A 437 -21.70 -11.70 -10.57
CA PRO A 437 -21.18 -11.21 -9.29
C PRO A 437 -20.53 -9.83 -9.42
N ILE A 438 -20.03 -9.44 -10.60
CA ILE A 438 -19.45 -8.11 -10.84
C ILE A 438 -20.53 -7.02 -10.67
N LYS A 439 -21.72 -7.25 -11.25
CA LYS A 439 -22.89 -6.37 -11.06
C LYS A 439 -23.29 -6.32 -9.59
N ALA A 440 -23.44 -7.49 -8.96
CA ALA A 440 -23.85 -7.59 -7.57
C ALA A 440 -22.90 -6.83 -6.63
N ASN A 441 -21.58 -6.97 -6.84
CA ASN A 441 -20.57 -6.28 -6.05
C ASN A 441 -20.57 -4.76 -6.30
N TYR A 442 -20.74 -4.31 -7.55
CA TYR A 442 -20.88 -2.88 -7.85
C TYR A 442 -22.11 -2.26 -7.16
N GLU A 443 -23.26 -2.93 -7.23
CA GLU A 443 -24.48 -2.50 -6.55
C GLU A 443 -24.33 -2.50 -5.02
N LEU A 444 -23.62 -3.48 -4.45
CA LEU A 444 -23.38 -3.52 -3.00
C LEU A 444 -22.43 -2.39 -2.57
N LEU A 445 -21.38 -2.09 -3.34
CA LEU A 445 -20.47 -0.97 -3.05
C LEU A 445 -21.18 0.38 -3.10
N SER A 446 -22.26 0.49 -3.87
CA SER A 446 -23.07 1.70 -3.96
C SER A 446 -23.83 2.03 -2.66
N ASN A 447 -23.93 1.09 -1.70
CA ASN A 447 -24.57 1.32 -0.40
C ASN A 447 -23.62 2.07 0.55
N GLU A 448 -24.03 3.23 1.05
CA GLU A 448 -23.24 4.07 1.97
C GLU A 448 -22.71 3.31 3.19
N LYS A 449 -23.51 2.43 3.81
CA LYS A 449 -23.05 1.63 4.97
C LYS A 449 -21.92 0.68 4.61
N VAL A 450 -21.94 0.14 3.39
CA VAL A 450 -20.87 -0.73 2.89
C VAL A 450 -19.59 0.08 2.69
N GLN A 451 -19.72 1.31 2.19
CA GLN A 451 -18.58 2.23 2.02
C GLN A 451 -17.96 2.59 3.38
N GLU A 452 -18.78 2.94 4.38
CA GLU A 452 -18.35 3.20 5.75
C GLU A 452 -17.61 1.98 6.35
N ALA A 453 -18.17 0.78 6.20
CA ALA A 453 -17.54 -0.44 6.70
C ALA A 453 -16.19 -0.75 6.01
N ILE A 454 -16.08 -0.50 4.70
CA ILE A 454 -14.81 -0.64 3.96
C ILE A 454 -13.79 0.37 4.47
N VAL A 455 -14.19 1.62 4.70
CA VAL A 455 -13.33 2.66 5.29
C VAL A 455 -12.82 2.22 6.67
N GLU A 456 -13.70 1.78 7.56
CA GLU A 456 -13.32 1.30 8.89
C GLU A 456 -12.34 0.11 8.81
N LEU A 457 -12.58 -0.85 7.90
CA LEU A 457 -11.71 -2.00 7.69
C LEU A 457 -10.32 -1.59 7.19
N LEU A 458 -10.24 -0.67 6.23
CA LEU A 458 -8.97 -0.16 5.71
C LEU A 458 -8.16 0.55 6.80
N VAL A 459 -8.82 1.37 7.63
CA VAL A 459 -8.14 2.03 8.76
C VAL A 459 -7.71 1.03 9.83
N GLN A 460 -8.51 0.00 10.11
CA GLN A 460 -8.07 -1.10 10.96
C GLN A 460 -6.81 -1.79 10.40
N CYS A 461 -6.71 -2.00 9.08
CA CYS A 461 -5.50 -2.54 8.48
C CYS A 461 -4.29 -1.62 8.73
N ILE A 462 -4.44 -0.31 8.52
CA ILE A 462 -3.37 0.68 8.75
C ILE A 462 -2.91 0.64 10.21
N ILE A 463 -3.83 0.67 11.17
CA ILE A 463 -3.50 0.72 12.61
C ILE A 463 -2.96 -0.62 13.12
N LYS A 464 -3.63 -1.73 12.78
CA LYS A 464 -3.29 -3.06 13.32
C LYS A 464 -2.09 -3.70 12.64
N LYS A 465 -1.89 -3.43 11.34
CA LYS A 465 -0.81 -4.03 10.53
C LYS A 465 0.28 -3.04 10.14
N LYS A 466 0.13 -1.76 10.45
CA LYS A 466 1.11 -0.70 10.11
C LYS A 466 1.39 -0.64 8.60
N ILE A 467 0.39 -0.96 7.77
CA ILE A 467 0.52 -0.87 6.32
C ILE A 467 0.29 0.56 5.86
N ILE A 468 1.04 0.98 4.84
CA ILE A 468 0.84 2.25 4.16
C ILE A 468 0.05 1.97 2.88
N ILE A 469 -1.08 2.65 2.70
CA ILE A 469 -1.96 2.46 1.54
C ILE A 469 -1.85 3.68 0.65
N SER A 470 -1.22 3.53 -0.52
CA SER A 470 -1.19 4.57 -1.55
C SER A 470 -2.52 4.64 -2.30
N THR A 471 -2.78 5.76 -2.98
CA THR A 471 -3.94 5.92 -3.86
C THR A 471 -3.99 4.85 -4.94
N ARG A 472 -2.84 4.49 -5.52
CA ARG A 472 -2.73 3.44 -6.53
C ARG A 472 -3.15 2.07 -5.99
N ALA A 473 -2.68 1.71 -4.80
CA ALA A 473 -3.07 0.47 -4.14
C ALA A 473 -4.58 0.45 -3.82
N LEU A 474 -5.12 1.60 -3.39
CA LEU A 474 -6.55 1.75 -3.09
C LEU A 474 -7.43 1.59 -4.35
N LEU A 475 -7.03 2.20 -5.48
CA LEU A 475 -7.73 2.05 -6.76
C LEU A 475 -7.72 0.58 -7.23
N ASN A 476 -6.57 -0.07 -7.15
CA ASN A 476 -6.45 -1.50 -7.49
C ASN A 476 -7.30 -2.37 -6.55
N PHE A 477 -7.34 -2.05 -5.25
CA PHE A 477 -8.21 -2.71 -4.29
C PHE A 477 -9.70 -2.58 -4.67
N MET A 478 -10.16 -1.39 -5.06
CA MET A 478 -11.55 -1.20 -5.52
C MET A 478 -11.86 -2.06 -6.76
N TYR A 479 -10.92 -2.14 -7.70
CA TYR A 479 -11.05 -3.01 -8.86
C TYR A 479 -11.20 -4.49 -8.46
N GLU A 480 -10.33 -4.99 -7.57
CA GLU A 480 -10.32 -6.37 -7.10
C GLU A 480 -11.56 -6.73 -6.26
N LEU A 481 -12.09 -5.75 -5.54
CA LEU A 481 -13.29 -5.88 -4.73
C LEU A 481 -14.56 -6.04 -5.59
N ILE A 482 -14.61 -5.37 -6.75
CA ILE A 482 -15.73 -5.46 -7.69
C ILE A 482 -15.57 -6.67 -8.64
N VAL A 483 -14.35 -6.93 -9.13
CA VAL A 483 -14.05 -7.92 -10.16
C VAL A 483 -13.34 -9.16 -9.58
N PRO A 484 -14.05 -10.29 -9.37
CA PRO A 484 -13.51 -11.49 -8.71
C PRO A 484 -12.63 -12.32 -9.67
N ARG A 485 -11.39 -11.88 -9.88
CA ARG A 485 -10.43 -12.49 -10.80
C ARG A 485 -10.06 -13.94 -10.47
N SER A 486 -10.21 -14.33 -9.20
CA SER A 486 -9.93 -15.70 -8.74
C SER A 486 -10.91 -16.73 -9.30
N TYR A 487 -12.08 -16.31 -9.79
CA TYR A 487 -13.11 -17.20 -10.34
C TYR A 487 -13.52 -16.83 -11.78
N ILE A 488 -13.21 -15.62 -12.24
CA ILE A 488 -13.60 -15.11 -13.55
C ILE A 488 -12.38 -14.52 -14.26
N ASP A 489 -11.94 -15.18 -15.33
CA ASP A 489 -10.94 -14.61 -16.23
C ASP A 489 -11.60 -13.62 -17.18
N VAL A 490 -11.62 -12.35 -16.77
CA VAL A 490 -12.21 -11.25 -17.54
C VAL A 490 -11.44 -10.89 -18.81
N ASN A 491 -10.23 -11.42 -19.00
CA ASN A 491 -9.47 -11.20 -20.24
C ASN A 491 -9.87 -12.20 -21.33
N SER A 492 -10.57 -13.28 -20.97
CA SER A 492 -11.07 -14.27 -21.90
C SER A 492 -12.20 -13.69 -22.76
N PRO A 493 -12.20 -13.85 -24.10
CA PRO A 493 -13.29 -13.37 -24.96
C PRO A 493 -14.63 -14.07 -24.66
N ILE A 494 -14.61 -15.20 -23.94
CA ILE A 494 -15.81 -15.96 -23.55
C ILE A 494 -16.24 -15.74 -22.10
N PHE A 495 -15.65 -14.79 -21.36
CA PHE A 495 -15.90 -14.62 -19.92
C PHE A 495 -17.39 -14.46 -19.56
N LYS A 496 -18.21 -13.86 -20.44
CA LYS A 496 -19.67 -13.77 -20.24
C LYS A 496 -20.33 -15.16 -20.19
N LYS A 497 -19.86 -16.13 -20.97
CA LYS A 497 -20.33 -17.52 -20.90
C LYS A 497 -19.88 -18.19 -19.60
N ASP A 498 -18.70 -17.86 -19.10
CA ASP A 498 -18.17 -18.40 -17.84
C ASP A 498 -18.96 -17.89 -16.64
N ILE A 499 -19.39 -16.62 -16.65
CA ILE A 499 -20.32 -16.06 -15.65
C ILE A 499 -21.63 -16.84 -15.60
N TYR A 500 -22.22 -17.12 -16.77
CA TYR A 500 -23.46 -17.89 -16.86
C TYR A 500 -23.31 -19.29 -16.27
N LYS A 501 -22.18 -19.96 -16.56
CA LYS A 501 -21.87 -21.32 -16.11
C LYS A 501 -21.33 -21.40 -14.68
N LEU A 502 -21.09 -20.27 -14.01
CA LEU A 502 -20.54 -20.25 -12.67
C LEU A 502 -21.47 -21.01 -11.72
N ASN A 503 -20.97 -22.04 -11.03
CA ASN A 503 -21.77 -22.79 -10.07
C ASN A 503 -22.08 -21.94 -8.82
N ASN A 504 -23.03 -22.41 -7.99
CA ASN A 504 -23.48 -21.66 -6.80
C ASN A 504 -22.34 -21.40 -5.80
N LEU A 505 -21.47 -22.38 -5.59
CA LEU A 505 -20.33 -22.27 -4.69
C LEU A 505 -19.36 -21.16 -5.11
N ASN A 506 -18.94 -21.15 -6.38
CA ASN A 506 -18.02 -20.15 -6.91
C ASN A 506 -18.70 -18.77 -6.98
N TYR A 507 -20.01 -18.71 -7.23
CA TYR A 507 -20.76 -17.46 -7.15
C TYR A 507 -20.71 -16.87 -5.73
N ILE A 508 -21.03 -17.66 -4.69
CA ILE A 508 -20.96 -17.22 -3.28
C ILE A 508 -19.56 -16.72 -2.94
N LYS A 509 -18.52 -17.42 -3.36
CA LYS A 509 -17.12 -17.02 -3.13
C LYS A 509 -16.71 -15.77 -3.91
N SER A 510 -17.39 -15.47 -5.01
CA SER A 510 -17.20 -14.27 -5.84
C SER A 510 -17.95 -13.03 -5.33
N LEU A 511 -18.68 -13.13 -4.22
CA LEU A 511 -19.36 -12.00 -3.60
C LEU A 511 -18.41 -11.21 -2.68
N MET A 512 -18.49 -9.88 -2.76
CA MET A 512 -17.58 -8.93 -2.11
C MET A 512 -17.25 -9.25 -0.65
N PRO A 513 -18.21 -9.54 0.26
CA PRO A 513 -17.87 -9.87 1.65
C PRO A 513 -16.92 -11.04 1.76
N ASN A 514 -17.03 -12.04 0.88
CA ASN A 514 -16.09 -13.15 0.84
C ASN A 514 -14.76 -12.76 0.19
N ILE A 515 -14.78 -11.90 -0.84
CA ILE A 515 -13.54 -11.43 -1.49
C ILE A 515 -12.64 -10.70 -0.49
N ILE A 516 -13.21 -9.78 0.29
CA ILE A 516 -12.51 -8.95 1.30
C ILE A 516 -11.64 -9.82 2.23
N PHE A 517 -12.13 -10.99 2.64
CA PHE A 517 -11.47 -11.79 3.67
C PHE A 517 -10.82 -13.09 3.18
N ASN A 518 -11.12 -13.60 1.99
CA ASN A 518 -10.59 -14.90 1.53
C ASN A 518 -9.31 -14.81 0.67
N HIS A 519 -9.03 -13.68 0.02
CA HIS A 519 -8.05 -13.62 -1.06
C HIS A 519 -6.76 -12.88 -0.70
N LYS A 520 -6.04 -13.39 0.31
CA LYS A 520 -4.79 -12.80 0.80
C LYS A 520 -3.68 -12.67 -0.26
N GLU A 521 -3.78 -13.44 -1.35
CA GLU A 521 -2.81 -13.49 -2.44
C GLU A 521 -2.92 -12.30 -3.43
N LEU A 522 -4.00 -11.51 -3.38
CA LEU A 522 -4.24 -10.45 -4.35
C LEU A 522 -3.35 -9.23 -4.13
N SER A 523 -3.30 -8.73 -2.89
CA SER A 523 -2.47 -7.59 -2.50
C SER A 523 -2.21 -7.57 -1.00
N PHE A 524 -1.25 -6.75 -0.58
CA PHE A 524 -0.93 -6.56 0.85
C PHE A 524 -2.13 -6.06 1.68
N ILE A 525 -3.10 -5.37 1.03
CA ILE A 525 -4.35 -4.93 1.67
C ILE A 525 -5.23 -6.15 1.99
N PHE A 526 -5.41 -7.06 1.03
CA PHE A 526 -6.18 -8.29 1.26
C PHE A 526 -5.49 -9.24 2.24
N GLU A 527 -4.16 -9.29 2.27
CA GLU A 527 -3.41 -10.02 3.29
C GLU A 527 -3.72 -9.48 4.70
N ALA A 528 -3.72 -8.16 4.87
CA ALA A 528 -4.10 -7.53 6.13
C ALA A 528 -5.56 -7.82 6.50
N LEU A 529 -6.50 -7.66 5.55
CA LEU A 529 -7.93 -7.90 5.76
C LEU A 529 -8.22 -9.35 6.15
N ASN A 530 -7.55 -10.35 5.55
CA ASN A 530 -7.72 -11.76 5.90
C ASN A 530 -7.54 -12.03 7.41
N SER A 531 -6.60 -11.32 8.05
CA SER A 531 -6.38 -11.44 9.49
C SER A 531 -7.43 -10.75 10.36
N LEU A 532 -8.24 -9.87 9.77
CA LEU A 532 -9.35 -9.14 10.41
C LEU A 532 -10.70 -9.80 10.15
N ASP A 533 -10.72 -11.01 9.58
CA ASP A 533 -11.96 -11.72 9.25
C ASP A 533 -12.85 -11.88 10.49
N PRO A 534 -14.11 -11.40 10.45
CA PRO A 534 -15.04 -11.51 11.58
C PRO A 534 -15.33 -12.94 12.00
N LEU A 535 -15.04 -13.94 11.15
CA LEU A 535 -15.13 -15.36 11.51
C LEU A 535 -14.20 -15.77 12.66
N ASN A 536 -13.18 -14.96 12.97
CA ASN A 536 -12.28 -15.19 14.09
C ASN A 536 -12.84 -14.71 15.44
N VAL A 537 -13.94 -13.95 15.44
CA VAL A 537 -14.59 -13.48 16.67
C VAL A 537 -15.31 -14.64 17.35
N ARG A 538 -14.98 -14.90 18.61
CA ARG A 538 -15.61 -15.92 19.44
C ARG A 538 -16.34 -15.27 20.61
N ASN A 539 -17.65 -15.43 20.66
CA ASN A 539 -18.46 -15.12 21.82
C ASN A 539 -19.70 -16.01 21.84
N GLN A 540 -20.29 -16.17 23.02
CA GLN A 540 -21.43 -17.06 23.24
C GLN A 540 -22.58 -16.82 22.25
N LYS A 541 -22.94 -15.55 21.98
CA LYS A 541 -24.05 -15.21 21.07
C LYS A 541 -23.76 -15.59 19.61
N VAL A 542 -22.51 -15.46 19.17
CA VAL A 542 -22.08 -15.88 17.83
C VAL A 542 -22.16 -17.40 17.73
N ASP A 543 -21.70 -18.13 18.74
CA ASP A 543 -21.75 -19.60 18.74
C ASP A 543 -23.20 -20.12 18.77
N ASP A 544 -24.07 -19.51 19.59
CA ASP A 544 -25.51 -19.82 19.63
C ASP A 544 -26.16 -19.61 18.25
N PHE A 545 -25.86 -18.49 17.59
CA PHE A 545 -26.35 -18.21 16.24
C PHE A 545 -25.83 -19.20 15.21
N ILE A 546 -24.55 -19.60 15.27
CA ILE A 546 -23.98 -20.59 14.34
C ILE A 546 -24.71 -21.93 14.48
N ILE A 547 -25.06 -22.33 15.70
CA ILE A 547 -25.81 -23.57 15.96
C ILE A 547 -27.22 -23.45 15.37
N GLU A 548 -27.92 -22.35 15.64
CA GLU A 548 -29.26 -22.09 15.10
C GLU A 548 -29.26 -22.07 13.57
N PHE A 549 -28.33 -21.33 12.96
CA PHE A 549 -28.18 -21.21 11.52
C PHE A 549 -27.90 -22.57 10.87
N ASN A 550 -27.10 -23.44 11.50
CA ASN A 550 -26.77 -24.77 10.95
C ASN A 550 -27.89 -25.80 11.11
N ASN A 551 -28.83 -25.60 12.04
CA ASN A 551 -29.96 -26.49 12.25
C ASN A 551 -31.23 -26.03 11.52
N SER A 552 -31.29 -24.79 11.03
CA SER A 552 -32.45 -24.27 10.29
C SER A 552 -32.73 -25.04 9.00
N THR A 553 -33.99 -25.21 8.63
CA THR A 553 -34.35 -25.79 7.32
C THR A 553 -34.24 -24.77 6.19
N ASP A 554 -34.54 -23.49 6.47
CA ASP A 554 -34.38 -22.38 5.54
C ASP A 554 -33.46 -21.31 6.14
N ILE A 555 -32.45 -20.90 5.36
CA ILE A 555 -31.46 -19.89 5.77
C ILE A 555 -31.68 -18.52 5.14
N LEU A 556 -32.50 -18.42 4.08
CA LEU A 556 -32.78 -17.16 3.39
C LEU A 556 -33.51 -16.11 4.25
N PRO A 557 -34.39 -16.48 5.20
CA PRO A 557 -35.02 -15.53 6.11
C PRO A 557 -33.99 -14.73 6.92
N TYR A 558 -32.90 -15.35 7.38
CA TYR A 558 -31.84 -14.66 8.11
C TYR A 558 -31.21 -13.56 7.26
N PHE A 559 -30.87 -13.87 6.00
CA PHE A 559 -30.32 -12.89 5.06
C PHE A 559 -31.28 -11.71 4.85
N LYS A 560 -32.56 -11.97 4.58
CA LYS A 560 -33.57 -10.93 4.35
C LYS A 560 -33.81 -10.05 5.59
N GLN A 561 -33.76 -10.64 6.78
CA GLN A 561 -34.04 -9.94 8.03
C GLN A 561 -32.85 -9.11 8.52
N TYR A 562 -31.63 -9.63 8.37
CA TYR A 562 -30.45 -9.11 9.06
C TYR A 562 -29.40 -8.50 8.14
N ILE A 563 -29.55 -8.52 6.82
CA ILE A 563 -28.53 -8.01 5.88
C ILE A 563 -29.13 -6.99 4.91
N ASP A 564 -28.42 -5.89 4.66
CA ASP A 564 -28.78 -4.85 3.69
C ASP A 564 -28.14 -5.04 2.31
N TYR A 565 -28.52 -6.10 1.59
CA TYR A 565 -27.99 -6.33 0.24
C TYR A 565 -28.93 -5.82 -0.87
N PRO A 566 -28.39 -5.48 -2.06
CA PRO A 566 -29.18 -5.08 -3.22
C PRO A 566 -30.18 -6.14 -3.68
N LYS A 567 -31.27 -5.72 -4.32
CA LYS A 567 -32.25 -6.66 -4.90
C LYS A 567 -31.55 -7.61 -5.89
N GLY A 568 -31.75 -8.90 -5.72
CA GLY A 568 -31.17 -9.92 -6.59
C GLY A 568 -29.79 -10.45 -6.16
N TYR A 569 -29.18 -9.90 -5.10
CA TYR A 569 -27.81 -10.23 -4.68
C TYR A 569 -27.59 -11.71 -4.36
N ILE A 570 -28.62 -12.40 -3.85
CA ILE A 570 -28.56 -13.83 -3.51
C ILE A 570 -29.54 -14.67 -4.34
N ASP A 571 -30.12 -14.14 -5.42
CA ASP A 571 -31.20 -14.84 -6.14
C ASP A 571 -30.74 -16.15 -6.78
N LYS A 572 -29.46 -16.24 -7.15
CA LYS A 572 -28.86 -17.46 -7.66
C LYS A 572 -28.85 -18.60 -6.65
N VAL A 573 -28.86 -18.30 -5.35
CA VAL A 573 -28.87 -19.30 -4.26
C VAL A 573 -30.26 -19.53 -3.66
N ASN A 574 -31.30 -18.82 -4.13
CA ASN A 574 -32.66 -18.95 -3.59
C ASN A 574 -33.35 -20.30 -3.87
N LYS A 575 -32.83 -21.10 -4.82
CA LYS A 575 -33.44 -22.37 -5.26
C LYS A 575 -32.66 -23.61 -4.81
N ILE A 576 -31.77 -23.46 -3.84
CA ILE A 576 -30.97 -24.58 -3.32
C ILE A 576 -31.80 -25.32 -2.28
N ASP A 577 -32.01 -26.61 -2.49
CA ASP A 577 -32.58 -27.50 -1.49
C ASP A 577 -31.46 -27.92 -0.52
N PHE A 578 -31.60 -27.61 0.76
CA PHE A 578 -30.56 -27.88 1.75
C PHE A 578 -30.69 -29.27 2.40
N GLU A 579 -31.62 -30.11 1.93
CA GLU A 579 -31.83 -31.47 2.42
C GLU A 579 -30.85 -32.52 1.83
N GLU A 580 -30.17 -32.24 0.70
CA GLU A 580 -29.22 -33.16 0.05
C GLU A 580 -27.75 -33.01 0.52
N THR A 581 -26.97 -34.10 0.45
CA THR A 581 -25.63 -34.20 1.07
C THR A 581 -24.51 -33.38 0.40
N GLU A 582 -24.64 -32.97 -0.86
CA GLU A 582 -23.65 -32.11 -1.54
C GLU A 582 -23.70 -30.65 -1.03
N ASP A 583 -24.79 -30.26 -0.36
CA ASP A 583 -25.08 -28.89 0.07
C ASP A 583 -24.45 -28.47 1.41
N LYS A 584 -23.80 -29.40 2.13
CA LYS A 584 -23.06 -29.06 3.37
C LYS A 584 -21.93 -28.05 3.11
N LYS A 585 -21.25 -28.13 1.96
CA LYS A 585 -20.21 -27.17 1.58
C LYS A 585 -20.79 -25.80 1.23
N ILE A 586 -21.93 -25.78 0.55
CA ILE A 586 -22.63 -24.53 0.19
C ILE A 586 -23.14 -23.85 1.46
N ARG A 587 -23.73 -24.60 2.38
CA ARG A 587 -24.22 -24.10 3.67
C ARG A 587 -23.12 -23.45 4.50
N LEU A 588 -21.93 -24.07 4.55
CA LEU A 588 -20.77 -23.49 5.22
C LEU A 588 -20.36 -22.16 4.57
N GLU A 589 -20.29 -22.09 3.24
CA GLU A 589 -19.94 -20.84 2.55
C GLU A 589 -21.03 -19.77 2.68
N LEU A 590 -22.30 -20.15 2.82
CA LEU A 590 -23.40 -19.24 3.12
C LEU A 590 -23.33 -18.73 4.56
N LEU A 591 -22.96 -19.55 5.54
CA LEU A 591 -22.71 -19.08 6.91
C LEU A 591 -21.56 -18.06 6.93
N LYS A 592 -20.46 -18.34 6.21
CA LYS A 592 -19.34 -17.41 6.07
C LYS A 592 -19.78 -16.10 5.44
N LEU A 593 -20.52 -16.18 4.33
CA LEU A 593 -21.09 -15.02 3.66
C LEU A 593 -21.97 -14.23 4.62
N PHE A 594 -22.85 -14.89 5.38
CA PHE A 594 -23.74 -14.23 6.33
C PHE A 594 -22.97 -13.45 7.39
N ILE A 595 -22.01 -14.09 8.08
CA ILE A 595 -21.25 -13.44 9.17
C ILE A 595 -20.47 -12.23 8.63
N ARG A 596 -19.83 -12.37 7.47
CA ARG A 596 -19.08 -11.28 6.83
C ARG A 596 -20.00 -10.16 6.31
N SER A 597 -21.14 -10.51 5.71
CA SER A 597 -22.15 -9.54 5.29
C SER A 597 -22.77 -8.82 6.49
N TYR A 598 -22.99 -9.51 7.62
CA TYR A 598 -23.53 -8.91 8.84
C TYR A 598 -22.55 -7.90 9.44
N TYR A 599 -21.24 -8.18 9.35
CA TYR A 599 -20.21 -7.23 9.73
C TYR A 599 -20.22 -5.96 8.86
N ILE A 600 -20.41 -6.11 7.54
CA ILE A 600 -20.29 -5.00 6.57
C ILE A 600 -21.59 -4.19 6.43
N CYS A 601 -22.74 -4.86 6.33
CA CYS A 601 -24.03 -4.22 6.08
C CYS A 601 -25.17 -4.89 6.87
N GLY A 602 -24.87 -5.36 8.09
CA GLY A 602 -25.86 -5.94 8.99
C GLY A 602 -26.92 -4.95 9.45
N LYS A 603 -28.10 -5.49 9.78
CA LYS A 603 -29.23 -4.80 10.41
C LYS A 603 -29.60 -5.48 11.72
N GLY A 604 -30.04 -4.69 12.69
CA GLY A 604 -30.44 -5.19 14.00
C GLY A 604 -29.25 -5.47 14.92
N ASN A 605 -29.51 -6.19 16.02
CA ASN A 605 -28.56 -6.44 17.09
C ASN A 605 -28.53 -7.94 17.46
N VAL A 606 -28.25 -8.82 16.49
CA VAL A 606 -28.17 -10.27 16.72
C VAL A 606 -26.99 -10.60 17.64
N PHE A 607 -25.80 -10.18 17.24
CA PHE A 607 -24.56 -10.28 18.02
C PHE A 607 -23.61 -9.13 17.64
N SER A 608 -22.54 -8.96 18.42
CA SER A 608 -21.48 -8.00 18.14
C SER A 608 -20.24 -8.70 17.62
N LEU A 609 -19.71 -8.17 16.52
CA LEU A 609 -18.44 -8.60 15.91
C LEU A 609 -17.35 -7.53 16.07
N LYS A 610 -17.61 -6.50 16.88
CA LYS A 610 -16.72 -5.35 17.06
C LYS A 610 -15.50 -5.71 17.90
N ASP A 611 -14.36 -5.13 17.55
CA ASP A 611 -13.13 -5.20 18.34
C ASP A 611 -13.07 -4.02 19.32
N TYR A 612 -13.52 -4.26 20.55
CA TYR A 612 -13.54 -3.25 21.61
C TYR A 612 -12.14 -2.75 22.00
N ILE A 613 -11.10 -3.57 21.85
CA ILE A 613 -9.71 -3.16 22.15
C ILE A 613 -9.27 -2.10 21.13
N TYR A 614 -9.61 -2.32 19.86
CA TYR A 614 -9.38 -1.33 18.80
C TYR A 614 -10.18 -0.04 19.02
N GLU A 615 -11.48 -0.14 19.32
CA GLU A 615 -12.30 1.06 19.57
C GLU A 615 -11.77 1.89 20.75
N ASP A 616 -11.38 1.24 21.85
CA ASP A 616 -10.82 1.92 23.02
C ASP A 616 -9.45 2.56 22.73
N TYR A 617 -8.63 1.89 21.92
CA TYR A 617 -7.36 2.46 21.47
C TYR A 617 -7.57 3.69 20.59
N MET A 618 -8.49 3.65 19.61
CA MET A 618 -8.74 4.80 18.73
C MET A 618 -9.32 6.00 19.48
N LYS A 619 -10.20 5.78 20.45
CA LYS A 619 -10.64 6.85 21.37
C LYS A 619 -9.46 7.44 22.13
N SER A 620 -8.57 6.59 22.63
CA SER A 620 -7.35 7.03 23.33
C SER A 620 -6.44 7.86 22.41
N VAL A 621 -6.29 7.47 21.15
CA VAL A 621 -5.54 8.25 20.14
C VAL A 621 -6.17 9.63 19.94
N TYR A 622 -7.49 9.70 19.81
CA TYR A 622 -8.20 10.97 19.67
C TYR A 622 -7.96 11.90 20.89
N TYR A 623 -8.24 11.42 22.10
CA TYR A 623 -8.10 12.23 23.32
C TYR A 623 -6.65 12.61 23.62
N TRP A 624 -5.68 11.76 23.28
CA TRP A 624 -4.26 12.06 23.49
C TRP A 624 -3.82 13.21 22.59
N ASN A 625 -4.22 13.20 21.32
CA ASN A 625 -3.88 14.26 20.38
C ASN A 625 -4.57 15.60 20.68
N ARG A 626 -5.68 15.61 21.44
CA ARG A 626 -6.33 16.83 21.96
C ARG A 626 -5.72 17.33 23.27
N GLY A 627 -5.19 16.41 24.08
CA GLY A 627 -4.72 16.68 25.43
C GLY A 627 -5.80 16.54 26.52
N ASP A 628 -6.87 15.79 26.25
CA ASP A 628 -8.01 15.64 27.14
C ASP A 628 -7.71 14.67 28.29
N LYS A 629 -7.15 15.22 29.38
CA LYS A 629 -6.64 14.45 30.53
C LYS A 629 -7.65 13.50 31.18
N LYS A 630 -8.93 13.88 31.25
CA LYS A 630 -9.97 13.09 31.95
C LYS A 630 -10.22 11.76 31.23
N ASP A 631 -10.38 11.83 29.91
CA ASP A 631 -10.70 10.68 29.07
C ASP A 631 -9.49 9.73 28.87
N LEU A 632 -8.27 10.24 29.08
CA LEU A 632 -7.04 9.44 29.02
C LEU A 632 -6.77 8.59 30.25
N LYS A 633 -7.51 8.78 31.36
CA LYS A 633 -7.24 8.07 32.61
C LYS A 633 -7.23 6.55 32.42
N GLN A 634 -8.20 6.00 31.70
CA GLN A 634 -8.31 4.57 31.45
C GLN A 634 -7.12 4.01 30.65
N LEU A 635 -6.64 4.76 29.65
CA LEU A 635 -5.44 4.38 28.89
C LEU A 635 -4.22 4.25 29.80
N TYR A 636 -3.96 5.29 30.60
CA TYR A 636 -2.81 5.30 31.51
C TYR A 636 -2.92 4.20 32.58
N ASP A 637 -4.12 3.98 33.13
CA ASP A 637 -4.36 2.91 34.10
C ASP A 637 -4.14 1.52 33.46
N ASN A 638 -4.63 1.29 32.24
CA ASN A 638 -4.40 0.04 31.51
C ASN A 638 -2.91 -0.20 31.25
N VAL A 639 -2.18 0.79 30.74
CA VAL A 639 -0.75 0.64 30.45
C VAL A 639 0.06 0.44 31.74
N LYS A 640 -0.25 1.20 32.82
CA LYS A 640 0.35 0.99 34.15
C LYS A 640 0.11 -0.43 34.67
N ASN A 641 -1.12 -0.92 34.59
CA ASN A 641 -1.45 -2.28 35.02
C ASN A 641 -0.74 -3.34 34.17
N GLY A 642 -0.61 -3.11 32.86
CA GLY A 642 0.15 -3.97 31.95
C GLY A 642 1.64 -4.02 32.30
N ILE A 643 2.25 -2.87 32.65
CA ILE A 643 3.65 -2.79 33.12
C ILE A 643 3.83 -3.62 34.40
N VAL A 644 2.98 -3.42 35.41
CA VAL A 644 3.07 -4.13 36.70
C VAL A 644 2.87 -5.64 36.53
N LYS A 645 1.96 -6.07 35.64
CA LYS A 645 1.65 -7.49 35.38
C LYS A 645 2.59 -8.15 34.35
N TRP A 646 3.52 -7.42 33.74
CA TRP A 646 4.38 -7.93 32.66
C TRP A 646 5.16 -9.20 33.06
N ASN A 647 5.71 -9.20 34.27
CA ASN A 647 6.43 -10.32 34.85
C ASN A 647 5.54 -11.19 35.76
N GLY A 648 4.22 -11.09 35.61
CA GLY A 648 3.21 -11.80 36.40
C GLY A 648 2.63 -10.94 37.53
N GLU A 649 1.62 -11.47 38.23
CA GLU A 649 0.90 -10.74 39.28
C GLU A 649 1.77 -10.52 40.54
N ALA A 650 1.89 -9.25 40.93
CA ALA A 650 2.59 -8.78 42.13
C ALA A 650 1.59 -8.20 43.14
N GLU A 651 2.03 -7.97 44.37
CA GLU A 651 1.17 -7.31 45.36
C GLU A 651 1.03 -5.81 45.06
N LYS A 652 0.09 -5.15 45.73
CA LYS A 652 -0.16 -3.73 45.49
C LYS A 652 1.10 -2.90 45.81
N GLY A 653 1.51 -2.06 44.86
CA GLY A 653 2.72 -1.22 44.98
C GLY A 653 4.02 -1.96 44.64
N GLN A 654 3.95 -3.19 44.14
CA GLN A 654 5.11 -4.00 43.78
C GLN A 654 5.11 -4.39 42.31
N ILE A 655 6.31 -4.68 41.80
CA ILE A 655 6.53 -5.28 40.48
C ILE A 655 7.40 -6.53 40.64
N ASN A 656 7.17 -7.55 39.79
CA ASN A 656 7.99 -8.75 39.77
C ASN A 656 9.26 -8.53 38.94
N VAL A 657 10.42 -8.91 39.48
CA VAL A 657 11.74 -8.76 38.84
C VAL A 657 12.08 -9.98 38.00
N PHE A 658 12.58 -9.77 36.77
CA PHE A 658 12.97 -10.87 35.89
C PHE A 658 14.41 -11.35 36.15
N MET A 659 14.55 -12.48 36.87
CA MET A 659 15.86 -13.06 37.24
C MET A 659 16.55 -13.89 36.12
N GLY A 660 16.21 -13.71 34.85
CA GLY A 660 16.83 -14.44 33.73
C GLY A 660 16.47 -15.93 33.60
N LYS A 661 15.77 -16.53 34.56
CA LYS A 661 15.31 -17.94 34.55
C LYS A 661 13.88 -18.07 35.06
N ASN A 662 13.23 -19.19 34.70
CA ASN A 662 11.88 -19.49 35.18
C ASN A 662 11.87 -19.73 36.69
N GLN A 663 11.15 -18.86 37.39
CA GLN A 663 10.92 -18.89 38.83
C GLN A 663 9.79 -19.86 39.18
N ILE A 664 10.12 -21.13 39.45
CA ILE A 664 9.14 -22.19 39.73
C ILE A 664 8.64 -22.14 41.18
N LYS A 665 9.54 -21.89 42.14
CA LYS A 665 9.23 -21.97 43.58
C LYS A 665 8.96 -20.63 44.26
N TYR A 666 9.71 -19.59 43.90
CA TYR A 666 9.59 -18.25 44.49
C TYR A 666 9.46 -17.20 43.40
N LYS A 667 8.60 -16.20 43.58
CA LYS A 667 8.67 -14.94 42.84
C LYS A 667 9.50 -13.93 43.61
N VAL A 668 10.24 -13.09 42.88
CA VAL A 668 10.99 -11.97 43.44
C VAL A 668 10.28 -10.69 43.02
N SER A 669 10.02 -9.82 43.97
CA SER A 669 9.31 -8.56 43.78
C SER A 669 10.07 -7.41 44.45
N GLU A 670 9.93 -6.21 43.91
CA GLU A 670 10.42 -4.98 44.52
C GLU A 670 9.27 -3.98 44.69
N ASP A 671 9.45 -3.00 45.57
CA ASP A 671 8.48 -1.92 45.73
C ASP A 671 8.70 -0.88 44.62
N LEU A 672 7.67 -0.63 43.82
CA LEU A 672 7.67 0.33 42.73
C LEU A 672 6.28 0.97 42.58
N GLU A 673 6.15 2.23 42.98
CA GLU A 673 4.93 3.01 42.80
C GLU A 673 5.03 3.94 41.59
N LEU A 674 4.34 3.58 40.52
CA LEU A 674 4.26 4.36 39.28
C LEU A 674 3.19 5.46 39.37
N LYS A 675 3.58 6.70 39.12
CA LYS A 675 2.69 7.86 38.92
C LYS A 675 2.62 8.24 37.44
N VAL A 676 1.44 8.66 37.01
CA VAL A 676 1.20 9.16 35.65
C VAL A 676 1.75 10.58 35.53
N ASP A 677 2.47 10.86 34.44
CA ASP A 677 2.86 12.22 34.06
C ASP A 677 2.18 12.62 32.74
N THR A 678 1.45 13.73 32.77
CA THR A 678 0.72 14.29 31.60
C THR A 678 1.38 15.54 31.03
N SER A 679 2.63 15.82 31.41
CA SER A 679 3.37 17.02 31.01
C SER A 679 3.62 17.13 29.50
N ASN A 680 3.62 16.01 28.78
CA ASN A 680 3.89 15.94 27.34
C ASN A 680 2.64 15.95 26.45
N LEU A 681 1.44 16.11 27.03
CA LEU A 681 0.22 16.14 26.22
C LEU A 681 0.19 17.38 25.31
N PRO A 682 -0.17 17.21 24.03
CA PRO A 682 -0.40 18.34 23.14
C PRO A 682 -1.60 19.16 23.61
N LYS A 683 -1.74 20.40 23.10
CA LYS A 683 -2.90 21.25 23.34
C LYS A 683 -3.53 21.59 22.00
N ARG A 684 -4.72 21.05 21.73
CA ARG A 684 -5.48 21.34 20.50
C ARG A 684 -6.96 21.45 20.81
N GLU A 685 -7.59 22.49 20.28
CA GLU A 685 -9.02 22.74 20.46
C GLU A 685 -9.88 22.10 19.36
N GLU A 686 -9.27 21.74 18.22
CA GLU A 686 -9.97 21.13 17.08
C GLU A 686 -10.63 19.80 17.44
N THR A 687 -11.90 19.67 17.07
CA THR A 687 -12.69 18.44 17.27
C THR A 687 -12.49 17.42 16.15
N ASP A 688 -12.14 17.87 14.95
CA ASP A 688 -11.84 17.04 13.77
C ASP A 688 -10.34 17.13 13.48
N ILE A 689 -9.61 16.08 13.84
CA ILE A 689 -8.16 16.06 13.83
C ILE A 689 -7.68 15.42 12.53
N LYS A 690 -7.03 16.24 11.69
CA LYS A 690 -6.51 15.81 10.39
C LYS A 690 -5.05 15.34 10.45
N LYS A 691 -4.23 16.02 11.25
CA LYS A 691 -2.83 15.64 11.51
C LYS A 691 -2.74 15.08 12.93
N PHE A 692 -2.36 13.83 13.13
CA PHE A 692 -2.23 13.23 14.47
C PHE A 692 -1.18 12.11 14.48
N ILE A 693 -0.64 11.80 15.65
CA ILE A 693 0.20 10.62 15.82
C ILE A 693 -0.66 9.44 16.27
N THR A 694 -0.39 8.27 15.72
CA THR A 694 -1.07 7.03 16.10
C THR A 694 -0.37 6.34 17.26
N THR A 695 0.96 6.42 17.34
CA THR A 695 1.75 5.91 18.46
C THR A 695 1.75 6.90 19.62
N LEU A 696 1.22 6.50 20.78
CA LEU A 696 1.02 7.39 21.92
C LEU A 696 2.27 7.44 22.79
N LYS A 697 2.75 8.66 23.07
CA LYS A 697 3.90 8.88 23.95
C LYS A 697 3.40 9.09 25.37
N LEU A 698 3.48 8.07 26.21
CA LEU A 698 3.01 8.12 27.61
C LEU A 698 4.19 8.32 28.56
N LYS A 699 4.01 9.09 29.63
CA LYS A 699 5.05 9.28 30.66
C LYS A 699 4.64 8.75 32.02
N TYR A 700 5.60 8.11 32.68
CA TYR A 700 5.49 7.61 34.05
C TYR A 700 6.66 8.09 34.90
N LYS A 701 6.39 8.36 36.18
CA LYS A 701 7.36 8.76 37.19
C LYS A 701 7.33 7.77 38.34
N ASN A 702 8.48 7.58 39.00
CA ASN A 702 8.54 6.93 40.30
C ASN A 702 8.31 7.99 41.39
N GLU A 703 7.56 7.68 42.46
CA GLU A 703 7.38 8.63 43.57
C GLU A 703 8.69 9.09 44.20
N LYS A 704 9.72 8.23 44.24
CA LYS A 704 11.01 8.52 44.86
C LYS A 704 11.94 9.39 43.99
N LEU A 705 11.69 9.49 42.68
CA LEU A 705 12.58 10.15 41.72
C LEU A 705 11.78 11.09 40.81
N GLU A 706 12.16 12.36 40.72
CA GLU A 706 11.46 13.36 39.88
C GLU A 706 11.51 13.08 38.37
N LYS A 707 12.38 12.15 37.93
CA LYS A 707 12.62 11.85 36.53
C LYS A 707 11.49 11.04 35.91
N ALA A 708 10.90 11.58 34.83
CA ALA A 708 9.90 10.89 34.03
C ALA A 708 10.55 10.04 32.94
N TYR A 709 9.99 8.87 32.69
CA TYR A 709 10.34 8.01 31.56
C TYR A 709 9.20 7.99 30.57
N GLU A 710 9.52 8.08 29.28
CA GLU A 710 8.56 8.05 28.18
C GLU A 710 8.54 6.67 27.51
N ILE A 711 7.35 6.25 27.10
CA ILE A 711 7.10 5.01 26.38
C ILE A 711 6.21 5.24 25.17
N ASP A 712 6.60 4.66 24.04
CA ASP A 712 5.83 4.65 22.80
C ASP A 712 4.84 3.48 22.81
N VAL A 713 3.53 3.78 22.76
CA VAL A 713 2.45 2.79 22.78
C VAL A 713 1.67 2.82 21.47
N ASP A 714 2.01 1.90 20.57
CA ASP A 714 1.20 1.59 19.39
C ASP A 714 0.06 0.59 19.72
N PHE A 715 -0.83 0.32 18.75
CA PHE A 715 -1.94 -0.62 18.95
C PHE A 715 -1.47 -2.04 19.30
N SER A 716 -0.37 -2.51 18.68
CA SER A 716 0.11 -3.88 18.89
C SER A 716 0.60 -4.08 20.33
N LEU A 717 1.34 -3.11 20.86
CA LEU A 717 1.76 -3.12 22.26
C LEU A 717 0.55 -2.96 23.19
N TYR A 718 -0.38 -2.03 22.90
CA TYR A 718 -1.59 -1.86 23.70
C TYR A 718 -2.40 -3.15 23.79
N GLN A 719 -2.63 -3.82 22.66
CA GLN A 719 -3.33 -5.11 22.60
C GLN A 719 -2.62 -6.18 23.45
N LEU A 720 -1.29 -6.28 23.35
CA LEU A 720 -0.51 -7.21 24.17
C LEU A 720 -0.66 -6.88 25.67
N LEU A 721 -0.62 -5.61 26.06
CA LEU A 721 -0.80 -5.20 27.45
C LEU A 721 -2.19 -5.56 27.98
N ILE A 722 -3.25 -5.39 27.18
CA ILE A 722 -4.60 -5.84 27.56
C ILE A 722 -4.64 -7.37 27.73
N GLN A 723 -4.01 -8.14 26.85
CA GLN A 723 -3.90 -9.59 27.03
C GLN A 723 -3.15 -9.95 28.32
N VAL A 724 -2.07 -9.25 28.64
CA VAL A 724 -1.29 -9.43 29.88
C VAL A 724 -2.14 -9.13 31.11
N ILE A 725 -2.94 -8.06 31.09
CA ILE A 725 -3.88 -7.73 32.17
C ILE A 725 -4.87 -8.88 32.41
N ASN A 726 -5.29 -9.54 31.32
CA ASN A 726 -6.20 -10.69 31.30
C ASN A 726 -5.49 -12.04 31.55
N GLY A 727 -4.21 -12.04 31.95
CA GLY A 727 -3.48 -13.24 32.39
C GLY A 727 -2.58 -13.88 31.34
N TYR A 728 -2.47 -13.32 30.13
CA TYR A 728 -1.48 -13.77 29.15
C TYR A 728 -0.05 -13.51 29.64
N ARG A 729 0.85 -14.47 29.46
CA ARG A 729 2.26 -14.31 29.84
C ARG A 729 3.12 -14.13 28.58
N PRO A 730 3.81 -12.98 28.41
CA PRO A 730 4.62 -12.72 27.22
C PRO A 730 5.69 -13.78 27.00
N ASN A 731 5.74 -14.30 25.77
CA ASN A 731 6.72 -15.29 25.35
C ASN A 731 8.01 -14.62 24.81
N LYS A 732 9.01 -15.41 24.38
CA LYS A 732 10.27 -14.87 23.84
C LYS A 732 10.07 -14.01 22.58
N ARG A 733 9.13 -14.38 21.71
CA ARG A 733 8.81 -13.65 20.48
C ARG A 733 8.18 -12.30 20.80
N ASP A 734 7.24 -12.25 21.74
CA ASP A 734 6.61 -11.00 22.19
C ASP A 734 7.68 -10.06 22.76
N LYS A 735 8.58 -10.61 23.60
CA LYS A 735 9.70 -9.85 24.16
C LYS A 735 10.63 -9.28 23.08
N ASN A 736 10.96 -10.09 22.07
CA ASN A 736 11.79 -9.66 20.94
C ASN A 736 11.10 -8.64 20.04
N GLN A 737 9.76 -8.68 19.94
CA GLN A 737 9.00 -7.70 19.16
C GLN A 737 8.97 -6.33 19.86
N PHE A 738 8.92 -6.31 21.19
CA PHE A 738 8.79 -5.08 21.98
C PHE A 738 10.06 -4.78 22.81
N ILE A 739 11.23 -4.77 22.16
CA ILE A 739 12.52 -4.51 22.84
C ILE A 739 12.54 -3.14 23.53
N LYS A 740 12.07 -2.07 22.88
CA LYS A 740 12.00 -0.73 23.48
C LYS A 740 11.13 -0.70 24.74
N PHE A 741 10.07 -1.50 24.77
CA PHE A 741 9.21 -1.64 25.95
C PHE A 741 9.95 -2.34 27.11
N ILE A 742 10.76 -3.36 26.81
CA ILE A 742 11.60 -4.03 27.80
C ILE A 742 12.67 -3.09 28.34
N GLU A 743 13.34 -2.33 27.45
CA GLU A 743 14.30 -1.31 27.87
C GLU A 743 13.66 -0.26 28.79
N PHE A 744 12.42 0.14 28.51
CA PHE A 744 11.65 1.01 29.37
C PHE A 744 11.35 0.38 30.74
N ILE A 745 10.93 -0.90 30.79
CA ILE A 745 10.72 -1.61 32.07
C ILE A 745 12.02 -1.70 32.85
N ASN A 746 13.13 -2.07 32.22
CA ASN A 746 14.42 -2.18 32.91
C ASN A 746 14.85 -0.83 33.50
N LYS A 747 14.66 0.28 32.77
CA LYS A 747 14.92 1.64 33.28
C LYS A 747 14.03 2.00 34.46
N LEU A 748 12.79 1.50 34.52
CA LEU A 748 11.91 1.68 35.67
C LEU A 748 12.33 0.80 36.85
N GLU A 749 12.70 -0.45 36.62
CA GLU A 749 13.21 -1.38 37.63
C GLU A 749 14.49 -0.84 38.30
N GLU A 750 15.39 -0.20 37.54
CA GLU A 750 16.58 0.49 38.09
C GLU A 750 16.24 1.62 39.10
N THR A 751 15.02 2.17 39.02
CA THR A 751 14.54 3.20 39.97
C THR A 751 13.80 2.62 41.18
N GLY A 752 13.50 1.33 41.17
CA GLY A 752 12.77 0.65 42.23
C GLY A 752 13.61 0.43 43.48
N SER A 753 13.11 -0.41 44.38
CA SER A 753 13.81 -0.74 45.62
C SER A 753 14.87 -1.84 45.46
N GLN A 754 15.18 -2.33 44.24
CA GLN A 754 16.11 -3.45 44.01
C GLN A 754 17.43 -3.40 44.81
N ASN A 755 18.01 -2.21 44.99
CA ASN A 755 19.27 -2.03 45.73
C ASN A 755 19.08 -1.91 47.26
N GLU A 756 17.87 -1.62 47.71
CA GLU A 756 17.52 -1.39 49.12
C GLU A 756 16.78 -2.60 49.74
N LYS A 757 15.81 -3.15 49.01
CA LYS A 757 14.81 -4.11 49.49
C LYS A 757 14.25 -4.97 48.35
N LEU A 758 14.23 -6.28 48.57
CA LEU A 758 13.58 -7.29 47.72
C LEU A 758 12.67 -8.19 48.55
N ILE A 759 11.55 -8.61 47.96
CA ILE A 759 10.58 -9.51 48.58
C ILE A 759 10.51 -10.80 47.78
N PHE A 760 10.68 -11.93 48.46
CA PHE A 760 10.59 -13.27 47.91
C PHE A 760 9.30 -13.91 48.39
N THR A 761 8.39 -14.23 47.49
CA THR A 761 7.11 -14.88 47.84
C THR A 761 7.10 -16.30 47.28
N GLU A 762 6.81 -17.30 48.13
CA GLU A 762 6.66 -18.70 47.69
C GLU A 762 5.41 -18.86 46.81
N LYS A 763 5.46 -19.77 45.82
CA LYS A 763 4.35 -20.07 44.92
C LYS A 763 3.67 -21.38 45.30
N ASN A 764 2.37 -21.46 45.05
CA ASN A 764 1.56 -22.69 45.04
C ASN A 764 1.40 -23.40 46.40
N ARG A 765 1.18 -22.66 47.49
CA ARG A 765 0.74 -23.20 48.79
C ARG A 765 -0.57 -22.53 49.24
N GLU A 766 -1.32 -23.19 50.13
CA GLU A 766 -2.52 -22.61 50.76
C GLU A 766 -2.20 -21.32 51.54
N VAL A 767 -0.97 -21.21 52.07
CA VAL A 767 -0.39 -20.00 52.65
C VAL A 767 1.01 -19.81 52.06
N ASN A 768 1.20 -18.74 51.29
CA ASN A 768 2.49 -18.43 50.67
C ASN A 768 3.39 -17.69 51.67
N LYS A 769 4.50 -18.32 52.08
CA LYS A 769 5.52 -17.67 52.91
C LYS A 769 6.20 -16.53 52.15
N LYS A 770 6.52 -15.46 52.86
CA LYS A 770 7.23 -14.29 52.33
C LYS A 770 8.53 -14.07 53.07
N TYR A 771 9.53 -13.65 52.32
CA TYR A 771 10.82 -13.27 52.87
C TYR A 771 11.20 -11.90 52.35
N LYS A 772 11.84 -11.09 53.17
CA LYS A 772 12.35 -9.76 52.85
C LYS A 772 13.86 -9.79 52.95
N LEU A 773 14.53 -9.41 51.87
CA LEU A 773 15.96 -9.08 51.84
C LEU A 773 16.07 -7.56 51.86
N GLU A 774 16.78 -6.98 52.82
CA GLU A 774 17.04 -5.55 52.85
C GLU A 774 18.49 -5.25 53.20
N TYR A 775 19.04 -4.18 52.66
CA TYR A 775 20.36 -3.68 53.05
C TYR A 775 20.20 -2.74 54.24
N ASP A 776 20.81 -3.09 55.36
CA ASP A 776 20.86 -2.23 56.53
C ASP A 776 21.98 -1.21 56.33
N THR A 777 21.62 0.04 56.04
CA THR A 777 22.58 1.11 55.77
C THR A 777 23.35 1.55 57.01
N GLU A 778 22.80 1.33 58.21
CA GLU A 778 23.44 1.74 59.47
C GLU A 778 24.51 0.74 59.91
N PHE A 779 24.31 -0.54 59.58
CA PHE A 779 25.23 -1.63 59.95
C PHE A 779 25.97 -2.27 58.75
N GLU A 780 25.76 -1.77 57.54
CA GLU A 780 26.43 -2.19 56.28
C GLU A 780 26.34 -3.70 55.96
N PHE A 781 25.23 -4.37 56.31
CA PHE A 781 25.01 -5.79 55.98
C PHE A 781 23.60 -6.07 55.43
N TYR A 782 23.47 -7.17 54.68
CA TYR A 782 22.17 -7.63 54.18
C TYR A 782 21.43 -8.48 55.21
N ARG A 783 20.18 -8.11 55.50
CA ARG A 783 19.28 -8.83 56.40
C ARG A 783 18.22 -9.59 55.60
N PHE A 784 18.07 -10.89 55.87
CA PHE A 784 17.04 -11.74 55.27
C PHE A 784 16.09 -12.29 56.35
N VAL A 785 14.81 -11.93 56.30
CA VAL A 785 13.79 -12.26 57.33
C VAL A 785 12.49 -12.78 56.72
N GLU A 786 11.80 -13.70 57.39
CA GLU A 786 10.43 -14.12 57.06
C GLU A 786 9.44 -13.05 57.55
N ILE A 787 8.45 -12.67 56.74
CA ILE A 787 7.46 -11.60 57.01
C ILE A 787 6.01 -12.05 56.86
#